data_AF-A0A395GXD3-F1
#
_entry.id   AF-A0A395GXD3-F1
#
_cell.length_a   1.000
_cell.length_b   1.000
_cell.length_c   1.000
_cell.angle_alpha   90.00
_cell.angle_beta   90.00
_cell.angle_gamma   90.00
#
_symmetry.space_group_name_H-M   'P 1'
#
loop_
_entity.id
_entity.type
_entity.pdbx_description
1 polymer ?
#
loop_
_entity_poly.entity_id
_entity_poly.type
_entity_poly.pdbx_seq_one_letter_code
_entity_poly.pdbx_strand_id
1 'polypeptide(L)'
;MQLLHLSSILPLLALTSALTIPLNRRSAGPSHPNSFTHSAPLLSTQYGTVFDIDVTIATNQTFRLLVDTGSSDTYVMRDHFACINATSNLVIPQADCLYASSTYTISPTYQQIPNETFGVKYGNGLASGVMAYENITIGGVDVRAILGIADVSNPMGDGYNSGVFGLGYPSLTSAHPGNFTANTSYWTNRAVYNPVFNTMYAQGLVEPWFSIALAHTPPQASGPEFGGYLGLGELPPVPHSEEFSVAPVEIMDNIPLWFTSGKRARSYWALTVAGTRYGYENACPMQANDTAFQAFLDTGNEFSYLPAAVVNPVNALFSPPAVYNKDLGVSLVDCDAQAPAFGVVIGNQTFYHRGKDLIYNTGEGYCASILVASETVALDGMVLNILGMSFMKNVVSVFDFGANEMRSNNDLSGEHEMKFYPTPEEQNGGVTHIDDQPCDLNSTKLAVSGSDWGEMHLKALRVVLLDGLPMPRLFPSEFIPAETHGALDLLKPDEDCLKEFSVWESQFRKNPFCVLFGLIAEVMATRPANVPGTPGYTRNPSPGSGLSSSSNEGKQEEPSRQMFTPLLRNLTGSGYPSIQYQGQAYSLQMNTESRAVSISLGTETKCLAYNDGGIYLTRQGHYTGSDRYGTIPLMSLEVHLWLPNVVTPEVFAGQQGKQKGIRQTSWLRKWPQLLGQAMEHAAQLDGWRDQEAFVLTIHGTHLKLAAAHFTAECLRHANSPVMPGSETLWVRRSEPYDLKSQRGRAGALQLCIGVYEHLRSGRAEIGLLQKIFE
;
A
#
# COMPACT_ATOMS: atom_id res chain seq x y z
N MET A 1 10.65 -13.61 14.35
CA MET A 1 10.93 -14.11 15.72
C MET A 1 10.91 -15.64 15.60
N GLN A 2 12.06 -16.28 15.35
CA GLN A 2 12.12 -17.60 14.69
C GLN A 2 12.34 -18.77 15.63
N LEU A 3 11.55 -19.84 15.48
CA LEU A 3 11.65 -21.04 16.32
C LEU A 3 12.82 -21.98 15.98
N LEU A 4 13.74 -21.65 15.05
CA LEU A 4 15.06 -22.28 14.87
C LEU A 4 15.94 -21.46 13.88
N HIS A 5 17.24 -21.36 14.18
CA HIS A 5 18.26 -20.71 13.33
C HIS A 5 18.50 -21.47 12.02
N LEU A 6 18.53 -20.76 10.89
CA LEU A 6 19.28 -21.14 9.70
C LEU A 6 20.51 -20.23 9.53
N SER A 7 21.60 -20.83 9.08
CA SER A 7 22.96 -20.29 9.14
C SER A 7 23.19 -19.13 8.19
N SER A 8 23.72 -18.02 8.71
CA SER A 8 24.10 -16.83 7.95
C SER A 8 25.37 -17.04 7.10
N ILE A 9 25.31 -16.73 5.81
CA ILE A 9 26.47 -16.35 4.99
C ILE A 9 26.19 -14.95 4.40
N LEU A 10 27.18 -14.07 4.54
CA LEU A 10 27.26 -12.65 4.12
C LEU A 10 26.62 -12.32 2.75
N PRO A 11 26.19 -11.05 2.58
CA PRO A 11 27.00 -10.19 1.69
C PRO A 11 27.29 -8.77 2.21
N LEU A 12 28.32 -8.19 1.60
CA LEU A 12 28.94 -6.89 1.82
C LEU A 12 28.11 -5.70 1.28
N LEU A 13 28.18 -4.57 2.01
CA LEU A 13 28.23 -3.16 1.59
C LEU A 13 27.18 -2.58 0.60
N ALA A 14 26.40 -1.60 1.09
CA ALA A 14 26.27 -0.27 0.46
C ALA A 14 25.79 0.79 1.48
N LEU A 15 26.50 1.93 1.52
CA LEU A 15 26.19 3.14 2.28
C LEU A 15 25.42 4.14 1.41
N THR A 16 24.34 4.74 1.93
CA THR A 16 24.17 6.17 2.25
C THR A 16 22.69 6.58 2.31
N SER A 17 22.40 7.37 3.34
CA SER A 17 21.11 7.82 3.84
C SER A 17 20.59 9.09 3.17
N ALA A 18 19.26 9.23 3.09
CA ALA A 18 18.59 10.53 3.06
C ALA A 18 17.50 10.58 4.15
N LEU A 19 17.79 11.32 5.22
CA LEU A 19 16.83 11.65 6.29
C LEU A 19 15.79 12.64 5.76
N THR A 20 14.51 12.31 5.89
CA THR A 20 13.42 13.30 5.85
C THR A 20 12.79 13.39 7.24
N ILE A 21 12.94 14.57 7.85
CA ILE A 21 12.37 14.91 9.17
C ILE A 21 11.04 15.64 8.91
N PRO A 22 9.88 15.13 9.34
CA PRO A 22 8.65 15.92 9.36
C PRO A 22 8.60 16.75 10.65
N LEU A 23 8.61 18.07 10.48
CA LEU A 23 8.40 19.05 11.56
C LEU A 23 6.90 19.15 11.88
N ASN A 24 6.48 18.64 13.04
CA ASN A 24 5.14 18.84 13.59
C ASN A 24 4.98 20.28 14.12
N ARG A 25 4.05 21.06 13.56
CA ARG A 25 3.72 22.41 14.05
C ARG A 25 2.28 22.47 14.57
N ARG A 26 2.17 22.67 15.90
CA ARG A 26 0.93 22.93 16.64
C ARG A 26 0.19 24.17 16.13
N SER A 27 -1.15 24.14 16.15
CA SER A 27 -2.03 25.27 16.52
C SER A 27 -3.43 24.75 16.87
N ALA A 28 -4.03 25.35 17.90
CA ALA A 28 -5.18 24.84 18.66
C ALA A 28 -6.41 25.76 18.62
N GLY A 29 -7.61 25.17 18.78
CA GLY A 29 -8.82 25.72 19.43
C GLY A 29 -10.08 25.91 18.56
N PRO A 30 -11.31 25.94 19.13
CA PRO A 30 -11.86 25.16 20.26
C PRO A 30 -13.30 24.57 20.05
N SER A 31 -13.61 23.43 20.72
CA SER A 31 -14.91 22.92 21.28
C SER A 31 -15.32 21.44 20.99
N HIS A 32 -14.79 20.54 21.85
CA HIS A 32 -15.01 19.12 22.28
C HIS A 32 -16.27 18.25 21.95
N PRO A 33 -16.23 16.90 22.16
CA PRO A 33 -15.12 16.00 22.59
C PRO A 33 -14.88 14.70 21.75
N ASN A 34 -13.64 14.19 21.79
CA ASN A 34 -13.14 12.86 21.40
C ASN A 34 -13.15 12.49 19.90
N SER A 35 -12.26 13.10 19.12
CA SER A 35 -11.72 12.48 17.89
C SER A 35 -10.35 11.93 18.23
N PHE A 36 -10.30 10.67 18.67
CA PHE A 36 -9.04 9.95 18.77
C PHE A 36 -8.59 9.61 17.34
N THR A 37 -7.34 9.94 17.00
CA THR A 37 -6.67 9.56 15.73
C THR A 37 -5.42 8.77 16.11
N HIS A 38 -5.61 7.65 16.80
CA HIS A 38 -4.57 6.85 17.44
C HIS A 38 -4.12 5.63 16.62
N SER A 39 -4.31 5.69 15.31
CA SER A 39 -3.86 4.70 14.35
C SER A 39 -2.46 5.04 13.88
N ALA A 40 -1.55 4.07 14.01
CA ALA A 40 -0.18 4.19 13.55
C ALA A 40 0.08 3.21 12.40
N PRO A 41 0.79 3.65 11.33
CA PRO A 41 1.21 2.73 10.29
C PRO A 41 2.26 1.74 10.82
N LEU A 42 2.18 0.51 10.35
CA LEU A 42 3.18 -0.51 10.56
C LEU A 42 4.14 -0.57 9.38
N LEU A 43 5.37 -0.98 9.66
CA LEU A 43 6.37 -1.26 8.65
C LEU A 43 6.59 -2.75 8.52
N SER A 44 6.58 -3.26 7.29
CA SER A 44 6.85 -4.66 7.02
C SER A 44 8.27 -4.91 6.54
N THR A 45 8.93 -5.90 7.10
CA THR A 45 10.30 -6.34 6.77
C THR A 45 10.38 -7.85 6.63
N GLN A 46 11.53 -8.36 6.18
CA GLN A 46 11.81 -9.80 6.02
C GLN A 46 10.79 -10.57 5.15
N TYR A 47 10.51 -10.11 3.93
CA TYR A 47 9.51 -10.74 3.06
C TYR A 47 8.10 -10.68 3.64
N GLY A 48 7.90 -9.66 4.48
CA GLY A 48 6.71 -9.44 5.26
C GLY A 48 6.44 -10.56 6.24
N THR A 49 7.43 -10.88 7.07
CA THR A 49 7.28 -11.70 8.29
C THR A 49 7.53 -10.96 9.60
N VAL A 50 7.87 -9.68 9.52
CA VAL A 50 8.08 -8.82 10.67
C VAL A 50 7.28 -7.54 10.45
N PHE A 51 6.60 -7.08 11.50
CA PHE A 51 5.80 -5.86 11.50
C PHE A 51 6.17 -4.97 12.67
N ASP A 52 6.84 -3.88 12.36
CA ASP A 52 7.33 -2.92 13.35
C ASP A 52 6.44 -1.70 13.44
N ILE A 53 6.39 -1.11 14.63
CA ILE A 53 5.80 0.20 14.87
C ILE A 53 6.86 1.19 15.35
N ASP A 54 6.75 2.44 14.91
CA ASP A 54 7.57 3.52 15.45
C ASP A 54 7.09 3.88 16.87
N VAL A 55 8.01 3.76 17.83
CA VAL A 55 7.82 4.11 19.25
C VAL A 55 8.84 5.17 19.62
N THR A 56 8.36 6.32 20.09
CA THR A 56 9.26 7.35 20.63
C THR A 56 9.38 7.15 22.13
N ILE A 57 10.61 6.91 22.60
CA ILE A 57 10.96 6.83 24.01
C ILE A 57 11.66 8.14 24.40
N ALA A 58 11.36 8.66 25.58
CA ALA A 58 11.62 10.03 25.97
C ALA A 58 10.97 11.02 24.98
N THR A 59 11.49 12.24 24.86
CA THR A 59 10.93 13.26 23.96
C THR A 59 11.46 13.21 22.52
N ASN A 60 12.46 12.38 22.22
CA ASN A 60 13.22 12.51 20.96
C ASN A 60 13.97 11.26 20.46
N GLN A 61 13.78 10.06 21.05
CA GLN A 61 14.43 8.85 20.56
C GLN A 61 13.38 7.90 19.98
N THR A 62 13.31 7.78 18.65
CA THR A 62 12.36 6.90 17.98
C THR A 62 13.02 5.58 17.60
N PHE A 63 12.34 4.47 17.92
CA PHE A 63 12.76 3.11 17.66
C PHE A 63 11.66 2.36 16.93
N ARG A 64 12.05 1.42 16.07
CA ARG A 64 11.13 0.43 15.51
C ARG A 64 11.09 -0.76 16.46
N LEU A 65 9.91 -1.06 16.99
CA LEU A 65 9.70 -2.20 17.86
C LEU A 65 8.76 -3.19 17.17
N LEU A 66 9.10 -4.47 17.22
CA LEU A 66 8.24 -5.54 16.72
C LEU A 66 6.91 -5.53 17.48
N VAL A 67 5.80 -5.42 16.77
CA VAL A 67 4.45 -5.55 17.37
C VAL A 67 4.20 -7.02 17.68
N ASP A 68 4.04 -7.35 18.96
CA ASP A 68 3.98 -8.74 19.41
C ASP A 68 2.80 -9.00 20.34
N THR A 69 1.73 -9.63 19.84
CA THR A 69 0.58 -10.06 20.64
C THR A 69 0.83 -11.36 21.43
N GLY A 70 1.94 -12.06 21.14
CA GLY A 70 2.41 -13.25 21.85
C GLY A 70 3.20 -12.96 23.12
N SER A 71 3.54 -11.70 23.42
CA SER A 71 4.27 -11.33 24.64
C SER A 71 3.76 -10.02 25.25
N SER A 72 4.19 -9.70 26.48
CA SER A 72 3.64 -8.54 27.23
C SER A 72 4.65 -7.48 27.59
N ASP A 73 5.93 -7.74 27.42
CA ASP A 73 6.96 -6.77 27.78
C ASP A 73 7.24 -5.87 26.57
N THR A 74 7.18 -4.55 26.79
CA THR A 74 7.83 -3.62 25.88
C THR A 74 9.29 -3.47 26.31
N TYR A 75 10.23 -3.66 25.39
CA TYR A 75 11.65 -3.44 25.68
C TYR A 75 12.39 -2.82 24.49
N VAL A 76 13.48 -2.11 24.79
CA VAL A 76 14.37 -1.52 23.80
C VAL A 76 15.82 -1.87 24.11
N MET A 77 16.63 -2.08 23.07
CA MET A 77 18.07 -2.33 23.21
C MET A 77 18.81 -1.07 23.62
N ARG A 78 19.58 -1.15 24.72
CA ARG A 78 20.42 -0.07 25.21
C ARG A 78 21.66 0.13 24.34
N ASP A 79 22.20 1.34 24.37
CA ASP A 79 23.54 1.61 23.87
C ASP A 79 24.58 0.64 24.45
N HIS A 80 25.46 0.13 23.59
CA HIS A 80 26.52 -0.80 23.98
C HIS A 80 26.06 -2.12 24.64
N PHE A 81 24.87 -2.62 24.28
CA PHE A 81 24.42 -3.93 24.75
C PHE A 81 25.37 -5.07 24.33
N ALA A 82 25.45 -6.12 25.14
CA ALA A 82 26.21 -7.33 24.82
C ALA A 82 25.37 -8.31 23.98
N CYS A 83 25.85 -8.64 22.79
CA CYS A 83 25.30 -9.74 22.02
C CYS A 83 25.93 -11.06 22.48
N ILE A 84 25.12 -12.07 22.80
CA ILE A 84 25.59 -13.37 23.26
C ILE A 84 25.10 -14.49 22.35
N ASN A 85 25.99 -15.43 22.02
CA ASN A 85 25.61 -16.61 21.25
C ASN A 85 24.65 -17.50 22.05
N ALA A 86 23.54 -17.91 21.42
CA ALA A 86 22.48 -18.68 22.08
C ALA A 86 22.92 -20.03 22.66
N THR A 87 23.95 -20.66 22.08
CA THR A 87 24.40 -22.00 22.47
C THR A 87 25.59 -21.94 23.44
N SER A 88 26.60 -21.11 23.14
CA SER A 88 27.84 -21.06 23.92
C SER A 88 27.82 -20.06 25.07
N ASN A 89 26.83 -19.16 25.11
CA ASN A 89 26.77 -18.00 26.01
C ASN A 89 28.02 -17.08 25.94
N LEU A 90 28.83 -17.20 24.89
CA LEU A 90 29.96 -16.32 24.66
C LEU A 90 29.47 -15.00 24.07
N VAL A 91 30.08 -13.89 24.50
CA VAL A 91 29.87 -12.59 23.87
C VAL A 91 30.40 -12.63 22.44
N ILE A 92 29.55 -12.25 21.50
CA ILE A 92 29.84 -12.14 20.06
C ILE A 92 29.73 -10.67 19.64
N PRO A 93 30.24 -10.29 18.45
CA PRO A 93 30.07 -8.93 17.93
C PRO A 93 28.62 -8.44 18.03
N GLN A 94 28.42 -7.20 18.48
CA GLN A 94 27.09 -6.61 18.66
C GLN A 94 26.25 -6.63 17.36
N ALA A 95 26.91 -6.44 16.21
CA ALA A 95 26.27 -6.47 14.89
C ALA A 95 25.65 -7.84 14.56
N ASP A 96 26.16 -8.93 15.14
CA ASP A 96 25.63 -10.28 14.91
C ASP A 96 24.27 -10.48 15.59
N CYS A 97 23.84 -9.56 16.47
CA CYS A 97 22.49 -9.57 17.02
C CYS A 97 21.43 -9.01 16.08
N LEU A 98 21.86 -8.38 14.98
CA LEU A 98 21.00 -7.87 13.91
C LEU A 98 19.94 -6.86 14.37
N TYR A 99 20.10 -6.16 15.49
CA TYR A 99 19.24 -5.01 15.78
C TYR A 99 19.64 -3.80 14.93
N ALA A 100 18.72 -2.85 14.75
CA ALA A 100 19.03 -1.58 14.10
C ALA A 100 20.13 -0.81 14.84
N SER A 101 20.82 0.06 14.09
CA SER A 101 21.91 0.87 14.61
C SER A 101 21.47 1.89 15.67
N SER A 102 20.19 2.27 15.66
CA SER A 102 19.58 3.13 16.67
C SER A 102 19.33 2.35 17.96
N THR A 103 20.10 2.67 19.00
CA THR A 103 20.00 2.09 20.35
C THR A 103 19.62 3.15 21.36
N TYR A 104 19.00 2.73 22.46
CA TYR A 104 18.51 3.62 23.49
C TYR A 104 19.64 4.17 24.35
N THR A 105 19.70 5.50 24.45
CA THR A 105 20.58 6.20 25.38
C THR A 105 19.76 6.72 26.56
N ILE A 106 20.32 6.65 27.78
CA ILE A 106 19.63 7.09 28.99
C ILE A 106 19.17 8.55 28.85
N SER A 107 17.87 8.76 29.00
CA SER A 107 17.27 10.10 28.92
C SER A 107 17.14 10.77 30.30
N PRO A 108 16.81 12.07 30.37
CA PRO A 108 16.48 12.74 31.63
C PRO A 108 15.18 12.24 32.29
N THR A 109 14.27 11.59 31.56
CA THR A 109 13.00 11.06 32.10
C THR A 109 13.11 9.62 32.61
N TYR A 110 14.22 8.95 32.30
CA TYR A 110 14.57 7.62 32.77
C TYR A 110 14.56 7.52 34.29
N GLN A 111 13.90 6.47 34.80
CA GLN A 111 13.92 6.13 36.22
C GLN A 111 13.95 4.61 36.39
N GLN A 112 15.12 4.07 36.72
CA GLN A 112 15.26 2.65 37.02
C GLN A 112 14.40 2.23 38.22
N ILE A 113 13.81 1.04 38.14
CA ILE A 113 13.11 0.40 39.25
C ILE A 113 14.13 -0.39 40.08
N PRO A 114 14.35 -0.05 41.36
CA PRO A 114 15.35 -0.72 42.19
C PRO A 114 14.91 -2.14 42.56
N ASN A 115 15.85 -3.08 42.60
CA ASN A 115 15.60 -4.50 42.91
C ASN A 115 14.62 -5.19 41.94
N GLU A 116 14.61 -4.77 40.68
CA GLU A 116 13.83 -5.40 39.62
C GLU A 116 14.65 -5.47 38.32
N THR A 117 14.74 -6.67 37.73
CA THR A 117 15.45 -6.94 36.48
C THR A 117 14.48 -7.29 35.36
N PHE A 118 14.87 -6.92 34.14
CA PHE A 118 14.19 -7.38 32.92
C PHE A 118 14.85 -8.67 32.44
N GLY A 119 14.07 -9.68 32.12
CA GLY A 119 14.59 -10.93 31.57
C GLY A 119 13.54 -11.73 30.84
N VAL A 120 13.48 -11.61 29.52
CA VAL A 120 12.52 -12.33 28.68
C VAL A 120 13.20 -13.49 27.95
N LYS A 121 12.46 -14.58 27.77
CA LYS A 121 12.83 -15.69 26.89
C LYS A 121 11.68 -15.94 25.93
N TYR A 122 12.02 -16.09 24.66
CA TYR A 122 11.16 -16.43 23.55
C TYR A 122 11.55 -17.79 22.97
N GLY A 123 10.84 -18.27 21.95
CA GLY A 123 11.27 -19.42 21.17
C GLY A 123 12.64 -19.23 20.48
N ASN A 124 12.98 -17.98 20.14
CA ASN A 124 14.17 -17.62 19.35
C ASN A 124 15.38 -17.15 20.16
N GLY A 125 15.25 -16.96 21.47
CA GLY A 125 16.35 -16.45 22.29
C GLY A 125 15.88 -15.74 23.55
N LEU A 126 16.77 -14.92 24.11
CA LEU A 126 16.49 -14.12 25.30
C LEU A 126 17.01 -12.69 25.15
N ALA A 127 16.42 -11.79 25.92
CA ALA A 127 16.92 -10.44 26.17
C ALA A 127 16.79 -10.11 27.66
N SER A 128 17.73 -9.36 28.21
CA SER A 128 17.73 -9.00 29.63
C SER A 128 18.44 -7.69 29.94
N GLY A 129 18.12 -7.13 31.09
CA GLY A 129 18.64 -5.85 31.56
C GLY A 129 17.87 -5.36 32.79
N VAL A 130 17.44 -4.11 32.77
CA VAL A 130 16.76 -3.47 33.92
C VAL A 130 15.31 -3.11 33.59
N MET A 131 14.45 -3.12 34.60
CA MET A 131 13.13 -2.49 34.51
C MET A 131 13.27 -1.00 34.81
N ALA A 132 12.60 -0.15 34.03
CA ALA A 132 12.61 1.29 34.22
C ALA A 132 11.26 1.91 33.90
N TYR A 133 11.02 3.11 34.42
CA TYR A 133 10.00 4.02 33.89
C TYR A 133 10.62 4.92 32.82
N GLU A 134 9.89 5.08 31.72
CA GLU A 134 10.12 6.13 30.73
C GLU A 134 8.83 6.77 30.26
N ASN A 135 8.97 7.93 29.61
CA ASN A 135 7.91 8.50 28.79
C ASN A 135 7.96 7.85 27.40
N ILE A 136 6.81 7.42 26.89
CA ILE A 136 6.65 6.70 25.63
C ILE A 136 5.53 7.36 24.83
N THR A 137 5.72 7.52 23.53
CA THR A 137 4.71 7.97 22.57
C THR A 137 4.52 6.91 21.48
N ILE A 138 3.27 6.48 21.28
CA ILE A 138 2.87 5.54 20.21
C ILE A 138 1.55 6.04 19.63
N GLY A 139 1.42 6.14 18.30
CA GLY A 139 0.16 6.58 17.67
C GLY A 139 -0.33 7.96 18.17
N GLY A 140 0.59 8.84 18.56
CA GLY A 140 0.27 10.14 19.17
C GLY A 140 -0.23 10.09 20.62
N VAL A 141 -0.23 8.91 21.27
CA VAL A 141 -0.59 8.74 22.69
C VAL A 141 0.69 8.79 23.53
N ASP A 142 0.76 9.77 24.42
CA ASP A 142 1.86 9.91 25.39
C ASP A 142 1.51 9.20 26.71
N VAL A 143 2.38 8.32 27.19
CA VAL A 143 2.21 7.62 28.48
C VAL A 143 3.56 7.49 29.21
N ARG A 144 3.54 7.61 30.54
CA ARG A 144 4.67 7.18 31.37
C ARG A 144 4.41 5.76 31.84
N ALA A 145 5.25 4.82 31.43
CA ALA A 145 5.04 3.38 31.64
C ALA A 145 6.34 2.65 31.99
N ILE A 146 6.17 1.39 32.42
CA ILE A 146 7.29 0.47 32.69
C ILE A 146 7.70 -0.23 31.39
N LEU A 147 9.00 -0.32 31.15
CA LEU A 147 9.60 -1.05 30.03
C LEU A 147 10.94 -1.69 30.44
N GLY A 148 11.37 -2.68 29.66
CA GLY A 148 12.71 -3.25 29.76
C GLY A 148 13.74 -2.40 29.00
N ILE A 149 14.86 -2.08 29.65
CA ILE A 149 16.05 -1.54 28.99
C ILE A 149 17.06 -2.68 28.92
N ALA A 150 17.22 -3.27 27.73
CA ALA A 150 17.99 -4.49 27.54
C ALA A 150 19.48 -4.20 27.36
N ASP A 151 20.30 -4.78 28.24
CA ASP A 151 21.76 -4.72 28.22
C ASP A 151 22.39 -5.96 27.55
N VAL A 152 21.63 -7.06 27.41
CA VAL A 152 22.09 -8.34 26.85
C VAL A 152 21.01 -8.94 25.95
N SER A 153 21.40 -9.54 24.82
CA SER A 153 20.48 -10.27 23.93
C SER A 153 21.17 -11.40 23.17
N ASN A 154 20.41 -12.43 22.79
CA ASN A 154 20.77 -13.29 21.66
C ASN A 154 20.51 -12.59 20.32
N PRO A 155 20.99 -13.14 19.19
CA PRO A 155 20.59 -12.71 17.86
C PRO A 155 19.09 -12.86 17.61
N MET A 156 18.37 -11.75 17.66
CA MET A 156 16.91 -11.72 17.49
C MET A 156 16.43 -10.56 16.62
N GLY A 157 17.28 -9.61 16.27
CA GLY A 157 16.90 -8.51 15.38
C GLY A 157 16.85 -8.91 13.91
N ASP A 158 16.30 -8.03 13.08
CA ASP A 158 16.12 -8.22 11.64
C ASP A 158 16.88 -7.20 10.76
N GLY A 159 17.65 -6.33 11.38
CA GLY A 159 18.36 -5.19 10.79
C GLY A 159 17.58 -3.87 10.88
N TYR A 160 16.30 -3.90 11.28
CA TYR A 160 15.40 -2.75 11.30
C TYR A 160 14.83 -2.45 12.69
N ASN A 161 14.51 -3.46 13.48
CA ASN A 161 13.95 -3.30 14.81
C ASN A 161 15.04 -3.18 15.89
N SER A 162 14.66 -2.58 17.02
CA SER A 162 15.52 -2.36 18.19
C SER A 162 14.88 -2.87 19.49
N GLY A 163 13.92 -3.80 19.38
CA GLY A 163 13.21 -4.36 20.52
C GLY A 163 11.79 -4.81 20.16
N VAL A 164 10.94 -4.97 21.19
CA VAL A 164 9.58 -5.51 21.06
C VAL A 164 8.59 -4.61 21.77
N PHE A 165 7.40 -4.48 21.19
CA PHE A 165 6.21 -3.86 21.77
C PHE A 165 5.18 -4.94 22.07
N GLY A 166 5.25 -5.51 23.29
CA GLY A 166 4.36 -6.57 23.75
C GLY A 166 2.93 -6.10 24.03
N LEU A 167 1.95 -6.87 23.54
CA LEU A 167 0.51 -6.60 23.58
C LEU A 167 -0.33 -7.75 24.18
N GLY A 168 0.29 -8.76 24.79
CA GLY A 168 -0.35 -9.84 25.53
C GLY A 168 -0.84 -9.44 26.93
N TYR A 169 -1.37 -10.39 27.71
CA TYR A 169 -1.88 -10.10 29.06
C TYR A 169 -0.77 -9.90 30.10
N PRO A 170 -0.96 -9.01 31.09
CA PRO A 170 -0.02 -8.77 32.18
C PRO A 170 0.55 -10.01 32.89
N SER A 171 -0.15 -11.14 32.86
CA SER A 171 0.34 -12.39 33.47
C SER A 171 1.59 -12.97 32.80
N LEU A 172 1.97 -12.48 31.60
CA LEU A 172 3.17 -12.88 30.86
C LEU A 172 4.38 -11.97 31.08
N THR A 173 4.25 -10.88 31.84
CA THR A 173 5.36 -9.94 32.01
C THR A 173 6.61 -10.59 32.62
N SER A 174 7.77 -10.15 32.17
CA SER A 174 9.08 -10.76 32.42
C SER A 174 9.98 -9.88 33.29
N ALA A 175 9.36 -9.19 34.24
CA ALA A 175 10.07 -8.55 35.35
C ALA A 175 10.41 -9.59 36.43
N HIS A 176 11.56 -9.45 37.08
CA HIS A 176 12.01 -10.40 38.08
C HIS A 176 12.49 -9.68 39.35
N PRO A 177 12.13 -10.17 40.55
CA PRO A 177 12.65 -9.62 41.80
C PRO A 177 14.16 -9.81 41.94
N GLY A 178 14.85 -8.75 42.36
CA GLY A 178 16.30 -8.74 42.63
C GLY A 178 17.09 -7.90 41.64
N ASN A 179 18.40 -7.78 41.89
CA ASN A 179 19.32 -7.05 41.00
C ASN A 179 19.99 -7.97 39.95
N PHE A 180 19.68 -9.27 39.99
CA PHE A 180 20.21 -10.25 39.06
C PHE A 180 19.25 -11.42 38.94
N THR A 181 19.03 -11.87 37.71
CA THR A 181 18.24 -13.06 37.39
C THR A 181 19.01 -13.91 36.41
N ALA A 182 19.25 -15.18 36.75
CA ALA A 182 19.93 -16.10 35.86
C ALA A 182 19.08 -16.36 34.61
N ASN A 183 19.72 -16.44 33.44
CA ASN A 183 19.08 -16.69 32.15
C ASN A 183 18.20 -17.96 32.13
N THR A 184 18.50 -18.93 32.99
CA THR A 184 17.73 -20.18 33.16
C THR A 184 16.41 -20.01 33.90
N SER A 185 16.17 -18.84 34.51
CA SER A 185 15.01 -18.58 35.36
C SER A 185 13.99 -17.61 34.77
N TYR A 186 14.19 -17.10 33.55
CA TYR A 186 13.27 -16.14 32.90
C TYR A 186 11.86 -16.68 32.66
N TRP A 187 11.67 -17.99 32.65
CA TRP A 187 10.35 -18.63 32.59
C TRP A 187 9.62 -18.71 33.95
N THR A 188 10.28 -18.33 35.03
CA THR A 188 9.80 -18.51 36.41
C THR A 188 10.04 -17.24 37.25
N ASN A 189 9.43 -17.15 38.44
CA ASN A 189 9.66 -16.04 39.38
C ASN A 189 9.43 -14.65 38.76
N ARG A 190 8.33 -14.51 38.02
CA ARG A 190 7.95 -13.28 37.33
C ARG A 190 7.09 -12.38 38.20
N ALA A 191 7.41 -11.09 38.23
CA ALA A 191 6.59 -10.04 38.80
C ALA A 191 5.59 -9.55 37.73
N VAL A 192 4.32 -9.43 38.13
CA VAL A 192 3.24 -8.92 37.27
C VAL A 192 3.19 -7.40 37.40
N TYR A 193 3.29 -6.70 36.27
CA TYR A 193 3.10 -5.25 36.18
C TYR A 193 2.15 -4.91 35.02
N ASN A 194 1.76 -3.64 34.86
CA ASN A 194 0.93 -3.21 33.72
C ASN A 194 1.84 -2.89 32.51
N PRO A 195 1.74 -3.62 31.39
CA PRO A 195 2.41 -3.25 30.13
C PRO A 195 2.04 -1.85 29.65
N VAL A 196 2.74 -1.36 28.63
CA VAL A 196 2.57 -0.01 28.08
C VAL A 196 1.11 0.25 27.66
N PHE A 197 0.51 -0.62 26.85
CA PHE A 197 -0.89 -0.46 26.45
C PHE A 197 -1.85 -0.55 27.64
N ASN A 198 -1.62 -1.47 28.58
CA ASN A 198 -2.43 -1.56 29.79
C ASN A 198 -2.35 -0.31 30.67
N THR A 199 -1.20 0.33 30.69
CA THR A 199 -0.99 1.61 31.38
C THR A 199 -1.74 2.73 30.66
N MET A 200 -1.80 2.74 29.33
CA MET A 200 -2.55 3.74 28.55
C MET A 200 -4.05 3.69 28.87
N TYR A 201 -4.70 2.53 28.76
CA TYR A 201 -6.14 2.46 29.04
C TYR A 201 -6.45 2.61 30.53
N ALA A 202 -5.58 2.15 31.44
CA ALA A 202 -5.77 2.36 32.87
C ALA A 202 -5.72 3.85 33.26
N GLN A 203 -5.01 4.67 32.48
CA GLN A 203 -4.99 6.13 32.61
C GLN A 203 -6.10 6.84 31.82
N GLY A 204 -6.97 6.09 31.12
CA GLY A 204 -8.05 6.64 30.31
C GLY A 204 -7.58 7.38 29.05
N LEU A 205 -6.39 7.05 28.55
CA LEU A 205 -5.80 7.68 27.36
C LEU A 205 -6.34 7.07 26.06
N VAL A 206 -6.77 5.81 26.11
CA VAL A 206 -7.34 5.04 25.02
C VAL A 206 -8.43 4.11 25.58
N GLU A 207 -9.30 3.62 24.70
CA GLU A 207 -10.24 2.54 25.06
C GLU A 207 -9.46 1.25 25.44
N PRO A 208 -10.05 0.35 26.25
CA PRO A 208 -9.36 -0.86 26.75
C PRO A 208 -9.18 -1.95 25.69
N TRP A 209 -9.05 -1.58 24.41
CA TRP A 209 -8.90 -2.47 23.29
C TRP A 209 -8.02 -1.85 22.20
N PHE A 210 -7.33 -2.68 21.43
CA PHE A 210 -6.59 -2.25 20.25
C PHE A 210 -7.00 -3.09 19.05
N SER A 211 -6.66 -2.62 17.84
CA SER A 211 -6.96 -3.32 16.60
C SER A 211 -5.74 -3.40 15.69
N ILE A 212 -5.66 -4.47 14.91
CA ILE A 212 -4.56 -4.72 13.97
C ILE A 212 -5.17 -5.12 12.62
N ALA A 213 -4.66 -4.51 11.56
CA ALA A 213 -4.83 -4.96 10.18
C ALA A 213 -3.45 -5.02 9.54
N LEU A 214 -2.97 -6.22 9.20
CA LEU A 214 -1.65 -6.42 8.60
C LEU A 214 -1.79 -6.37 7.07
N ALA A 215 -0.92 -5.62 6.41
CA ALA A 215 -0.93 -5.56 4.95
C ALA A 215 -0.45 -6.90 4.35
N HIS A 216 -1.08 -7.30 3.25
CA HIS A 216 -0.51 -8.32 2.36
C HIS A 216 0.77 -7.78 1.73
N THR A 217 1.84 -8.56 1.77
CA THR A 217 3.16 -8.18 1.27
C THR A 217 3.50 -8.98 0.02
N PRO A 218 4.02 -8.35 -1.04
CA PRO A 218 4.47 -9.10 -2.21
C PRO A 218 5.51 -10.17 -1.81
N PRO A 219 5.43 -11.41 -2.31
CA PRO A 219 6.32 -12.50 -1.90
C PRO A 219 7.82 -12.23 -2.11
N GLN A 220 8.18 -11.27 -2.96
CA GLN A 220 9.56 -10.89 -3.27
C GLN A 220 10.05 -9.64 -2.50
N ALA A 221 9.19 -8.98 -1.72
CA ALA A 221 9.53 -7.72 -1.06
C ALA A 221 10.31 -7.94 0.25
N SER A 222 11.64 -7.88 0.21
CA SER A 222 12.50 -8.10 1.40
C SER A 222 12.45 -6.98 2.45
N GLY A 223 11.85 -5.83 2.14
CA GLY A 223 11.58 -4.70 3.05
C GLY A 223 12.24 -3.38 2.60
N PRO A 224 12.11 -2.27 3.36
CA PRO A 224 11.00 -1.93 4.26
C PRO A 224 9.80 -1.40 3.45
N GLU A 225 8.62 -1.99 3.66
CA GLU A 225 7.38 -1.66 2.95
C GLU A 225 6.25 -1.27 3.92
N PHE A 226 5.13 -0.77 3.40
CA PHE A 226 3.93 -0.56 4.21
C PHE A 226 3.42 -1.91 4.77
N GLY A 227 3.25 -1.98 6.09
CA GLY A 227 2.91 -3.22 6.82
C GLY A 227 1.51 -3.28 7.41
N GLY A 228 0.68 -2.26 7.20
CA GLY A 228 -0.67 -2.19 7.76
C GLY A 228 -0.79 -1.15 8.86
N TYR A 229 -1.67 -1.39 9.83
CA TYR A 229 -2.02 -0.42 10.86
C TYR A 229 -2.23 -1.10 12.23
N LEU A 230 -1.83 -0.39 13.29
CA LEU A 230 -2.24 -0.64 14.67
C LEU A 230 -3.11 0.54 15.13
N GLY A 231 -4.36 0.27 15.53
CA GLY A 231 -5.27 1.23 16.13
C GLY A 231 -5.30 1.10 17.65
N LEU A 232 -5.06 2.18 18.40
CA LEU A 232 -5.16 2.18 19.87
C LEU A 232 -6.54 2.73 20.29
N GLY A 233 -7.46 1.83 20.67
CA GLY A 233 -8.83 2.20 21.03
C GLY A 233 -9.73 2.59 19.86
N GLU A 234 -9.32 2.27 18.63
CA GLU A 234 -10.09 2.52 17.41
C GLU A 234 -9.83 1.43 16.37
N LEU A 235 -10.66 1.37 15.32
CA LEU A 235 -10.48 0.43 14.21
C LEU A 235 -9.48 0.97 13.19
N PRO A 236 -8.72 0.11 12.49
CA PRO A 236 -7.77 0.57 11.50
C PRO A 236 -8.51 1.10 10.26
N PRO A 237 -7.92 2.07 9.53
CA PRO A 237 -8.56 2.69 8.36
C PRO A 237 -8.46 1.79 7.11
N VAL A 238 -8.96 0.55 7.20
CA VAL A 238 -9.00 -0.44 6.12
C VAL A 238 -10.45 -0.89 5.87
N PRO A 239 -10.82 -1.30 4.64
CA PRO A 239 -12.13 -1.88 4.38
C PRO A 239 -12.36 -3.18 5.17
N HIS A 240 -13.49 -3.25 5.86
CA HIS A 240 -13.93 -4.44 6.61
C HIS A 240 -15.46 -4.52 6.60
N SER A 241 -16.03 -5.70 6.87
CA SER A 241 -17.49 -5.82 7.07
C SER A 241 -17.94 -5.01 8.28
N GLU A 242 -19.22 -4.66 8.39
CA GLU A 242 -19.74 -4.11 9.66
C GLU A 242 -19.87 -5.21 10.74
N GLU A 243 -19.95 -6.48 10.34
CA GLU A 243 -20.15 -7.62 11.23
C GLU A 243 -18.82 -8.28 11.63
N PHE A 244 -18.51 -8.25 12.92
CA PHE A 244 -17.39 -9.00 13.50
C PHE A 244 -17.86 -10.32 14.13
N SER A 245 -17.12 -11.40 13.90
CA SER A 245 -17.21 -12.62 14.72
C SER A 245 -16.54 -12.36 16.06
N VAL A 246 -17.26 -12.61 17.16
CA VAL A 246 -16.77 -12.39 18.52
C VAL A 246 -16.48 -13.73 19.18
N ALA A 247 -15.28 -13.87 19.75
CA ALA A 247 -14.86 -15.04 20.52
C ALA A 247 -14.36 -14.59 21.90
N PRO A 248 -14.78 -15.26 23.00
CA PRO A 248 -14.21 -14.97 24.30
C PRO A 248 -12.73 -15.35 24.28
N VAL A 249 -11.89 -14.53 24.90
CA VAL A 249 -10.53 -14.98 25.24
C VAL A 249 -10.70 -16.11 26.25
N GLU A 250 -9.78 -17.07 26.26
CA GLU A 250 -9.77 -18.24 27.14
C GLU A 250 -8.50 -18.29 28.00
N ILE A 251 -8.54 -19.08 29.07
CA ILE A 251 -7.33 -19.50 29.77
C ILE A 251 -6.87 -20.79 29.10
N MET A 252 -5.63 -20.84 28.64
CA MET A 252 -5.11 -22.04 27.98
C MET A 252 -4.85 -23.16 28.98
N ASP A 253 -5.33 -24.37 28.67
CA ASP A 253 -5.27 -25.52 29.58
C ASP A 253 -3.88 -26.15 29.69
N ASN A 254 -3.07 -26.01 28.64
CA ASN A 254 -1.73 -26.55 28.50
C ASN A 254 -0.63 -25.63 29.08
N ILE A 255 -0.98 -24.47 29.64
CA ILE A 255 -0.03 -23.56 30.29
C ILE A 255 0.09 -23.91 31.78
N PRO A 256 1.28 -24.31 32.26
CA PRO A 256 1.50 -24.58 33.67
C PRO A 256 1.39 -23.33 34.54
N LEU A 257 0.95 -23.50 35.80
CA LEU A 257 0.82 -22.39 36.76
C LEU A 257 2.12 -21.58 36.94
N TRP A 258 3.28 -22.23 36.87
CA TRP A 258 4.57 -21.56 37.05
C TRP A 258 4.87 -20.54 35.94
N PHE A 259 4.28 -20.70 34.75
CA PHE A 259 4.45 -19.81 33.59
C PHE A 259 3.74 -18.45 33.80
N THR A 260 2.69 -18.45 34.62
CA THR A 260 1.80 -17.32 34.91
C THR A 260 1.86 -16.94 36.41
N SER A 261 3.08 -16.92 36.95
CA SER A 261 3.39 -16.51 38.32
C SER A 261 2.58 -17.24 39.40
N GLY A 262 2.36 -18.54 39.21
CA GLY A 262 1.66 -19.43 40.13
C GLY A 262 0.13 -19.32 40.09
N LYS A 263 -0.45 -18.62 39.10
CA LYS A 263 -1.88 -18.35 39.03
C LYS A 263 -2.47 -18.83 37.71
N ARG A 264 -3.62 -19.50 37.75
CA ARG A 264 -4.40 -19.77 36.53
C ARG A 264 -5.02 -18.46 36.05
N ALA A 265 -4.48 -17.90 34.97
CA ALA A 265 -4.83 -16.57 34.46
C ALA A 265 -4.80 -16.53 32.93
N ARG A 266 -5.47 -15.54 32.34
CA ARG A 266 -5.35 -15.24 30.91
C ARG A 266 -3.94 -14.73 30.64
N SER A 267 -3.28 -15.33 29.67
CA SER A 267 -1.89 -15.03 29.32
C SER A 267 -1.78 -14.56 27.87
N TYR A 268 -2.28 -15.37 26.93
CA TYR A 268 -2.32 -15.03 25.52
C TYR A 268 -3.73 -14.62 25.09
N TRP A 269 -3.83 -14.06 23.90
CA TRP A 269 -5.08 -13.87 23.15
C TRP A 269 -5.59 -15.20 22.60
N ALA A 270 -5.90 -16.11 23.52
CA ALA A 270 -6.28 -17.48 23.23
C ALA A 270 -7.78 -17.62 23.03
N LEU A 271 -8.19 -18.44 22.06
CA LEU A 271 -9.57 -18.79 21.76
C LEU A 271 -9.67 -20.24 21.30
N THR A 272 -10.89 -20.78 21.30
CA THR A 272 -11.18 -22.06 20.66
C THR A 272 -11.35 -21.86 19.14
N VAL A 273 -10.51 -22.53 18.35
CA VAL A 273 -10.78 -22.78 16.93
C VAL A 273 -11.72 -23.99 16.87
N ALA A 274 -12.95 -23.79 16.39
CA ALA A 274 -14.00 -24.81 16.39
C ALA A 274 -13.75 -25.92 15.35
N GLY A 275 -12.90 -25.64 14.36
CA GLY A 275 -12.52 -26.59 13.32
C GLY A 275 -11.82 -25.89 12.17
N THR A 276 -11.53 -26.64 11.11
CA THR A 276 -10.93 -26.13 9.87
C THR A 276 -11.70 -26.56 8.64
N ARG A 277 -11.55 -25.79 7.57
CA ARG A 277 -12.10 -26.05 6.23
C ARG A 277 -10.96 -26.02 5.23
N TYR A 278 -10.81 -27.06 4.42
CA TYR A 278 -9.73 -27.09 3.44
C TYR A 278 -10.04 -27.92 2.19
N GLY A 279 -9.36 -27.61 1.09
CA GLY A 279 -9.58 -28.28 -0.21
C GLY A 279 -9.01 -27.49 -1.37
N TYR A 280 -9.44 -27.78 -2.60
CA TYR A 280 -9.20 -26.91 -3.74
C TYR A 280 -10.35 -25.91 -3.86
N GLU A 281 -10.09 -24.68 -4.34
CA GLU A 281 -11.09 -23.59 -4.45
C GLU A 281 -12.35 -23.95 -5.26
N ASN A 282 -12.31 -25.04 -6.04
CA ASN A 282 -13.43 -25.58 -6.82
C ASN A 282 -13.90 -26.99 -6.41
N ALA A 283 -13.33 -27.57 -5.34
CA ALA A 283 -13.72 -28.87 -4.83
C ALA A 283 -14.92 -28.72 -3.88
N CYS A 284 -16.12 -28.99 -4.37
CA CYS A 284 -17.31 -29.06 -3.53
C CYS A 284 -17.66 -30.53 -3.22
N PRO A 285 -17.80 -30.93 -1.94
CA PRO A 285 -17.63 -30.11 -0.74
C PRO A 285 -16.15 -29.97 -0.32
N MET A 286 -15.81 -28.82 0.28
CA MET A 286 -14.55 -28.67 1.02
C MET A 286 -14.50 -29.69 2.16
N GLN A 287 -13.31 -30.19 2.48
CA GLN A 287 -13.13 -31.05 3.64
C GLN A 287 -13.35 -30.23 4.92
N ALA A 288 -14.12 -30.79 5.84
CA ALA A 288 -14.36 -30.22 7.15
C ALA A 288 -13.67 -31.10 8.21
N ASN A 289 -12.89 -30.48 9.07
CA ASN A 289 -12.39 -31.08 10.30
C ASN A 289 -12.94 -30.28 11.48
N ASP A 290 -13.97 -30.81 12.14
CA ASP A 290 -14.63 -30.15 13.28
C ASP A 290 -13.98 -30.50 14.63
N THR A 291 -12.72 -30.94 14.62
CA THR A 291 -11.96 -31.15 15.85
C THR A 291 -11.50 -29.80 16.39
N ALA A 292 -12.11 -29.37 17.49
CA ALA A 292 -11.77 -28.12 18.13
C ALA A 292 -10.42 -28.17 18.87
N PHE A 293 -9.70 -27.04 18.90
CA PHE A 293 -8.46 -26.88 19.66
C PHE A 293 -8.27 -25.43 20.10
N GLN A 294 -7.57 -25.21 21.22
CA GLN A 294 -7.18 -23.87 21.66
C GLN A 294 -5.97 -23.38 20.87
N ALA A 295 -6.03 -22.16 20.35
CA ALA A 295 -4.91 -21.45 19.75
C ALA A 295 -4.91 -19.99 20.20
N PHE A 296 -3.76 -19.32 20.15
CA PHE A 296 -3.68 -17.88 20.36
C PHE A 296 -3.18 -17.15 19.12
N LEU A 297 -3.57 -15.89 18.97
CA LEU A 297 -3.15 -15.04 17.85
C LEU A 297 -1.87 -14.29 18.18
N ASP A 298 -0.88 -14.40 17.30
CA ASP A 298 0.47 -13.91 17.54
C ASP A 298 1.05 -13.20 16.32
N THR A 299 1.14 -11.87 16.38
CA THR A 299 1.82 -11.05 15.36
C THR A 299 3.34 -11.21 15.37
N GLY A 300 3.92 -11.66 16.49
CA GLY A 300 5.35 -11.91 16.60
C GLY A 300 5.78 -13.21 15.91
N ASN A 301 4.85 -14.07 15.51
CA ASN A 301 5.12 -15.40 15.01
C ASN A 301 4.79 -15.57 13.52
N GLU A 302 5.83 -15.80 12.71
CA GLU A 302 5.75 -15.87 11.25
C GLU A 302 4.93 -17.06 10.71
N PHE A 303 5.06 -18.23 11.35
CA PHE A 303 4.33 -19.45 11.02
C PHE A 303 3.02 -19.54 11.80
N SER A 304 2.09 -20.37 11.33
CA SER A 304 0.99 -20.86 12.17
C SER A 304 1.34 -22.27 12.65
N TYR A 305 1.41 -22.45 13.97
CA TYR A 305 1.66 -23.73 14.60
C TYR A 305 0.34 -24.37 14.98
N LEU A 306 -0.10 -25.39 14.23
CA LEU A 306 -1.40 -26.03 14.44
C LEU A 306 -1.22 -27.54 14.65
N PRO A 307 -2.23 -28.27 15.15
CA PRO A 307 -2.12 -29.72 15.34
C PRO A 307 -1.72 -30.42 14.03
N ALA A 308 -0.85 -31.43 14.11
CA ALA A 308 -0.39 -32.18 12.94
C ALA A 308 -1.55 -32.78 12.12
N ALA A 309 -2.65 -33.11 12.79
CA ALA A 309 -3.90 -33.60 12.17
C ALA A 309 -4.58 -32.57 11.25
N VAL A 310 -4.28 -31.28 11.41
CA VAL A 310 -4.71 -30.19 10.52
C VAL A 310 -3.63 -29.91 9.48
N VAL A 311 -2.37 -29.80 9.90
CA VAL A 311 -1.25 -29.36 9.04
C VAL A 311 -0.96 -30.35 7.93
N ASN A 312 -0.82 -31.64 8.26
CA ASN A 312 -0.41 -32.68 7.32
C ASN A 312 -1.36 -32.82 6.11
N PRO A 313 -2.70 -32.91 6.29
CA PRO A 313 -3.61 -33.02 5.15
C PRO A 313 -3.64 -31.75 4.29
N VAL A 314 -3.48 -30.56 4.88
CA VAL A 314 -3.45 -29.30 4.10
C VAL A 314 -2.15 -29.19 3.29
N ASN A 315 -1.00 -29.47 3.91
CA ASN A 315 0.30 -29.43 3.25
C ASN A 315 0.40 -30.43 2.08
N ALA A 316 -0.29 -31.57 2.18
CA ALA A 316 -0.37 -32.55 1.10
C ALA A 316 -1.19 -32.09 -0.12
N LEU A 317 -1.99 -31.03 0.00
CA LEU A 317 -2.86 -30.53 -1.07
C LEU A 317 -2.24 -29.42 -1.92
N PHE A 318 -1.09 -28.86 -1.52
CA PHE A 318 -0.33 -27.99 -2.42
C PHE A 318 -0.05 -28.71 -3.74
N SER A 319 0.06 -27.96 -4.83
CA SER A 319 0.43 -28.51 -6.14
C SER A 319 1.64 -27.76 -6.71
N PRO A 320 2.85 -28.35 -6.67
CA PRO A 320 3.18 -29.67 -6.11
C PRO A 320 3.04 -29.73 -4.57
N PRO A 321 2.84 -30.93 -3.96
CA PRO A 321 2.67 -31.07 -2.52
C PRO A 321 3.86 -30.57 -1.72
N ALA A 322 3.58 -29.99 -0.55
CA ALA A 322 4.62 -29.57 0.38
C ALA A 322 5.36 -30.80 0.95
N VAL A 323 6.68 -30.71 1.10
CA VAL A 323 7.52 -31.81 1.59
C VAL A 323 8.20 -31.40 2.89
N TYR A 324 7.91 -32.12 3.97
CA TYR A 324 8.54 -31.85 5.27
C TYR A 324 10.06 -32.07 5.21
N ASN A 325 10.81 -31.03 5.58
CA ASN A 325 12.26 -31.09 5.74
C ASN A 325 12.59 -31.10 7.24
N LYS A 326 13.14 -32.23 7.71
CA LYS A 326 13.46 -32.42 9.12
C LYS A 326 14.57 -31.50 9.63
N ASP A 327 15.54 -31.16 8.78
CA ASP A 327 16.68 -30.33 9.18
C ASP A 327 16.27 -28.86 9.32
N LEU A 328 15.30 -28.42 8.51
CA LEU A 328 14.74 -27.06 8.56
C LEU A 328 13.53 -26.95 9.51
N GLY A 329 12.91 -28.08 9.89
CA GLY A 329 11.72 -28.10 10.76
C GLY A 329 10.43 -27.58 10.09
N VAL A 330 10.42 -27.40 8.77
CA VAL A 330 9.30 -26.82 8.00
C VAL A 330 8.97 -27.68 6.79
N SER A 331 7.77 -27.49 6.22
CA SER A 331 7.40 -28.13 4.93
C SER A 331 7.80 -27.23 3.77
N LEU A 332 8.73 -27.69 2.95
CA LEU A 332 9.18 -26.99 1.75
C LEU A 332 8.07 -27.01 0.70
N VAL A 333 7.85 -25.87 0.05
CA VAL A 333 6.92 -25.72 -1.07
C VAL A 333 7.64 -25.13 -2.26
N ASP A 334 7.18 -25.46 -3.47
CA ASP A 334 7.55 -24.66 -4.64
C ASP A 334 6.98 -23.24 -4.43
N CYS A 335 7.79 -22.21 -4.68
CA CYS A 335 7.39 -20.82 -4.49
C CYS A 335 6.21 -20.43 -5.41
N ASP A 336 6.06 -21.12 -6.54
CA ASP A 336 4.93 -20.95 -7.48
C ASP A 336 3.86 -22.05 -7.32
N ALA A 337 3.91 -22.84 -6.24
CA ALA A 337 2.91 -23.88 -5.98
C ALA A 337 1.51 -23.28 -5.90
N GLN A 338 0.54 -24.01 -6.44
CA GLN A 338 -0.86 -23.70 -6.18
C GLN A 338 -1.19 -24.10 -4.74
N ALA A 339 -1.52 -23.13 -3.91
CA ALA A 339 -1.95 -23.36 -2.54
C ALA A 339 -3.38 -23.91 -2.48
N PRO A 340 -3.72 -24.76 -1.48
CA PRO A 340 -5.09 -25.14 -1.23
C PRO A 340 -5.89 -23.98 -0.61
N ALA A 341 -7.22 -24.03 -0.70
CA ALA A 341 -8.06 -23.24 0.16
C ALA A 341 -7.94 -23.77 1.59
N PHE A 342 -7.70 -22.87 2.56
CA PHE A 342 -7.59 -23.22 3.98
C PHE A 342 -8.21 -22.13 4.84
N GLY A 343 -9.12 -22.50 5.72
CA GLY A 343 -9.75 -21.60 6.67
C GLY A 343 -9.93 -22.22 8.05
N VAL A 344 -9.95 -21.34 9.06
CA VAL A 344 -10.17 -21.69 10.46
C VAL A 344 -11.55 -21.18 10.90
N VAL A 345 -12.25 -21.98 11.70
CA VAL A 345 -13.58 -21.64 12.19
C VAL A 345 -13.45 -21.00 13.57
N ILE A 346 -13.80 -19.71 13.67
CA ILE A 346 -13.80 -18.94 14.91
C ILE A 346 -15.21 -18.40 15.14
N GLY A 347 -15.83 -18.82 16.25
CA GLY A 347 -17.25 -18.61 16.47
C GLY A 347 -18.07 -19.34 15.41
N ASN A 348 -18.95 -18.63 14.72
CA ASN A 348 -19.81 -19.18 13.66
C ASN A 348 -19.29 -18.86 12.25
N GLN A 349 -18.10 -18.28 12.13
CA GLN A 349 -17.54 -17.83 10.85
C GLN A 349 -16.28 -18.63 10.51
N THR A 350 -16.09 -18.89 9.22
CA THR A 350 -14.84 -19.43 8.68
C THR A 350 -14.03 -18.29 8.11
N PHE A 351 -12.80 -18.15 8.58
CA PHE A 351 -11.83 -17.18 8.08
C PHE A 351 -10.82 -17.90 7.20
N TYR A 352 -10.85 -17.59 5.90
CA TYR A 352 -9.96 -18.19 4.92
C TYR A 352 -8.67 -17.39 4.77
N HIS A 353 -7.59 -18.11 4.51
CA HIS A 353 -6.33 -17.51 4.09
C HIS A 353 -6.38 -17.29 2.59
N ARG A 354 -5.81 -16.18 2.12
CA ARG A 354 -5.40 -16.05 0.74
C ARG A 354 -4.33 -17.09 0.45
N GLY A 355 -4.45 -17.80 -0.67
CA GLY A 355 -3.51 -18.88 -1.02
C GLY A 355 -2.04 -18.42 -1.05
N LYS A 356 -1.77 -17.17 -1.46
CA LYS A 356 -0.41 -16.59 -1.43
C LYS A 356 0.16 -16.44 -0.02
N ASP A 357 -0.68 -16.16 0.98
CA ASP A 357 -0.25 -16.04 2.37
C ASP A 357 0.03 -17.41 3.01
N LEU A 358 -0.29 -18.52 2.33
CA LEU A 358 0.09 -19.87 2.73
C LEU A 358 1.52 -20.25 2.34
N ILE A 359 2.18 -19.43 1.52
CA ILE A 359 3.53 -19.65 1.00
C ILE A 359 4.45 -18.55 1.52
N TYR A 360 5.45 -18.94 2.32
CA TYR A 360 6.46 -18.04 2.82
C TYR A 360 7.76 -18.18 2.03
N ASN A 361 8.22 -17.08 1.43
CA ASN A 361 9.56 -16.99 0.84
C ASN A 361 10.57 -16.59 1.92
N THR A 362 11.50 -17.49 2.24
CA THR A 362 12.46 -17.26 3.34
C THR A 362 13.58 -16.29 2.95
N GLY A 363 13.72 -15.96 1.66
CA GLY A 363 14.87 -15.20 1.16
C GLY A 363 16.17 -16.01 1.09
N GLU A 364 16.18 -17.25 1.55
CA GLU A 364 17.32 -18.17 1.54
C GLU A 364 17.33 -19.08 0.30
N GLY A 365 16.49 -18.79 -0.69
CA GLY A 365 16.39 -19.54 -1.94
C GLY A 365 15.43 -20.73 -1.90
N TYR A 366 14.58 -20.82 -0.88
CA TYR A 366 13.49 -21.80 -0.81
C TYR A 366 12.21 -21.16 -0.24
N CYS A 367 11.06 -21.77 -0.50
CA CYS A 367 9.79 -21.40 0.12
C CYS A 367 9.30 -22.50 1.07
N ALA A 368 8.54 -22.11 2.08
CA ALA A 368 7.93 -22.99 3.05
C ALA A 368 6.42 -22.77 3.15
N SER A 369 5.68 -23.81 3.46
CA SER A 369 4.30 -23.66 3.93
C SER A 369 4.33 -22.94 5.27
N ILE A 370 3.43 -21.97 5.45
CA ILE A 370 3.28 -21.29 6.74
C ILE A 370 2.74 -22.19 7.85
N LEU A 371 2.20 -23.37 7.48
CA LEU A 371 1.59 -24.31 8.42
C LEU A 371 2.63 -25.31 8.92
N VAL A 372 2.92 -25.24 10.22
CA VAL A 372 3.88 -26.13 10.90
C VAL A 372 3.16 -26.88 12.01
N ALA A 373 3.48 -28.16 12.18
CA ALA A 373 2.89 -28.98 13.24
C ALA A 373 3.36 -28.48 14.62
N SER A 374 2.43 -28.11 15.49
CA SER A 374 2.73 -27.64 16.86
C SER A 374 3.54 -28.66 17.67
N GLU A 375 3.32 -29.95 17.42
CA GLU A 375 3.98 -31.06 18.08
C GLU A 375 5.48 -31.15 17.75
N THR A 376 5.94 -30.54 16.65
CA THR A 376 7.36 -30.55 16.26
C THR A 376 8.16 -29.41 16.89
N VAL A 377 7.49 -28.45 17.55
CA VAL A 377 8.10 -27.25 18.14
C VAL A 377 7.77 -27.07 19.62
N ALA A 378 7.47 -28.16 20.32
CA ALA A 378 7.11 -28.13 21.73
C ALA A 378 8.22 -27.48 22.60
N LEU A 379 7.84 -26.55 23.47
CA LEU A 379 8.76 -25.82 24.36
C LEU A 379 8.64 -26.35 25.78
N ASP A 380 9.72 -26.89 26.35
CA ASP A 380 9.75 -27.44 27.72
C ASP A 380 8.58 -28.42 28.01
N GLY A 381 8.19 -29.21 27.00
CA GLY A 381 7.08 -30.17 27.06
C GLY A 381 5.69 -29.59 26.85
N MET A 382 5.57 -28.29 26.59
CA MET A 382 4.32 -27.61 26.25
C MET A 382 4.13 -27.59 24.73
N VAL A 383 2.99 -28.12 24.25
CA VAL A 383 2.56 -27.99 22.87
C VAL A 383 1.54 -26.87 22.80
N LEU A 384 1.88 -25.77 22.15
CA LEU A 384 1.01 -24.60 21.99
C LEU A 384 0.60 -24.48 20.52
N ASN A 385 -0.68 -24.15 20.28
CA ASN A 385 -1.13 -23.79 18.93
C ASN A 385 -1.15 -22.27 18.79
N ILE A 386 -0.69 -21.79 17.63
CA ILE A 386 -0.51 -20.38 17.31
C ILE A 386 -1.11 -20.11 15.94
N LEU A 387 -2.00 -19.14 15.86
CA LEU A 387 -2.38 -18.50 14.60
C LEU A 387 -1.45 -17.30 14.41
N GLY A 388 -0.47 -17.48 13.53
CA GLY A 388 0.55 -16.47 13.27
C GLY A 388 0.07 -15.37 12.36
N MET A 389 1.01 -14.51 11.99
CA MET A 389 0.73 -13.36 11.14
C MET A 389 0.20 -13.70 9.73
N SER A 390 0.47 -14.89 9.20
CA SER A 390 -0.12 -15.38 7.94
C SER A 390 -1.65 -15.44 8.01
N PHE A 391 -2.20 -15.85 9.15
CA PHE A 391 -3.63 -15.75 9.42
C PHE A 391 -4.04 -14.28 9.59
N MET A 392 -3.28 -13.50 10.37
CA MET A 392 -3.64 -12.11 10.69
C MET A 392 -3.58 -11.13 9.51
N LYS A 393 -2.89 -11.46 8.41
CA LYS A 393 -2.97 -10.74 7.13
C LYS A 393 -4.35 -10.82 6.47
N ASN A 394 -5.17 -11.79 6.86
CA ASN A 394 -6.47 -12.05 6.22
C ASN A 394 -7.65 -11.56 7.07
N VAL A 395 -7.38 -10.95 8.22
CA VAL A 395 -8.42 -10.50 9.15
C VAL A 395 -8.10 -9.15 9.78
N VAL A 396 -9.13 -8.32 9.96
CA VAL A 396 -9.08 -7.22 10.92
C VAL A 396 -9.35 -7.80 12.30
N SER A 397 -8.39 -7.66 13.20
CA SER A 397 -8.44 -8.25 14.54
C SER A 397 -8.56 -7.16 15.61
N VAL A 398 -9.56 -7.27 16.48
CA VAL A 398 -9.74 -6.43 17.67
C VAL A 398 -9.46 -7.26 18.91
N PHE A 399 -8.66 -6.71 19.82
CA PHE A 399 -8.20 -7.33 21.05
C PHE A 399 -8.69 -6.49 22.24
N ASP A 400 -9.75 -6.95 22.90
CA ASP A 400 -10.45 -6.18 23.94
C ASP A 400 -10.17 -6.72 25.34
N PHE A 401 -9.32 -6.02 26.09
CA PHE A 401 -9.00 -6.35 27.49
C PHE A 401 -10.19 -6.07 28.42
N GLY A 402 -11.02 -5.07 28.11
CA GLY A 402 -12.17 -4.70 28.92
C GLY A 402 -13.25 -5.79 28.94
N ALA A 403 -13.56 -6.35 27.77
CA ALA A 403 -14.50 -7.45 27.61
C ALA A 403 -13.86 -8.84 27.71
N ASN A 404 -12.53 -8.94 27.63
CA ASN A 404 -11.80 -10.21 27.48
C ASN A 404 -12.30 -11.02 26.27
N GLU A 405 -12.37 -10.36 25.13
CA GLU A 405 -12.82 -10.96 23.87
C GLU A 405 -11.92 -10.54 22.71
N MET A 406 -11.99 -11.35 21.66
CA MET A 406 -11.44 -11.04 20.36
C MET A 406 -12.57 -10.86 19.38
N ARG A 407 -12.41 -9.88 18.48
CA ARG A 407 -13.34 -9.69 17.36
C ARG A 407 -12.55 -9.84 16.07
N SER A 408 -13.00 -10.71 15.19
CA SER A 408 -12.36 -10.97 13.89
C SER A 408 -13.34 -10.68 12.79
N ASN A 409 -12.83 -10.06 11.72
CA ASN A 409 -13.59 -9.72 10.53
C ASN A 409 -12.70 -9.99 9.32
N ASN A 410 -13.30 -10.36 8.18
CA ASN A 410 -12.53 -10.53 6.96
C ASN A 410 -11.89 -9.20 6.60
N ASP A 411 -10.58 -9.22 6.36
CA ASP A 411 -9.93 -8.09 5.74
C ASP A 411 -10.30 -8.07 4.25
N LEU A 412 -11.06 -7.06 3.84
CA LEU A 412 -11.48 -6.90 2.45
C LEU A 412 -10.42 -6.18 1.60
N SER A 413 -9.30 -5.75 2.21
CA SER A 413 -8.18 -5.11 1.53
C SER A 413 -7.50 -6.02 0.50
N GLY A 414 -7.70 -7.34 0.61
CA GLY A 414 -7.21 -8.37 -0.31
C GLY A 414 -8.26 -9.02 -1.22
N GLU A 415 -9.56 -8.96 -0.88
CA GLU A 415 -10.66 -9.50 -1.71
C GLU A 415 -11.16 -8.50 -2.77
N HIS A 416 -10.86 -7.20 -2.58
CA HIS A 416 -10.96 -6.18 -3.60
C HIS A 416 -9.68 -5.36 -3.59
N GLU A 417 -8.91 -5.45 -4.67
CA GLU A 417 -7.75 -4.60 -4.92
C GLU A 417 -8.01 -3.14 -4.57
N MET A 418 -7.09 -2.54 -3.79
CA MET A 418 -7.09 -1.15 -3.36
C MET A 418 -8.20 -0.27 -3.94
N LYS A 419 -9.34 -0.16 -3.23
CA LYS A 419 -10.22 1.00 -3.41
C LYS A 419 -9.47 2.22 -2.90
N PHE A 420 -9.33 3.24 -3.75
CA PHE A 420 -8.59 4.44 -3.37
C PHE A 420 -9.33 5.19 -2.26
N TYR A 421 -8.65 5.40 -1.13
CA TYR A 421 -9.09 6.32 -0.08
C TYR A 421 -8.10 7.48 0.06
N PRO A 422 -8.58 8.74 0.02
CA PRO A 422 -7.74 9.91 0.21
C PRO A 422 -7.25 9.96 1.67
N THR A 423 -5.97 10.26 1.88
CA THR A 423 -5.45 10.47 3.24
C THR A 423 -6.04 11.74 3.88
N PRO A 424 -6.01 11.91 5.21
CA PRO A 424 -6.46 13.15 5.85
C PRO A 424 -5.78 14.41 5.29
N GLU A 425 -4.51 14.34 4.87
CA GLU A 425 -3.80 15.44 4.22
C GLU A 425 -4.35 15.73 2.82
N GLU A 426 -4.60 14.69 2.03
CA GLU A 426 -5.18 14.79 0.69
C GLU A 426 -6.62 15.35 0.76
N GLN A 427 -7.39 14.95 1.76
CA GLN A 427 -8.75 15.47 2.00
C GLN A 427 -8.75 16.98 2.27
N ASN A 428 -7.76 17.48 3.02
CA ASN A 428 -7.58 18.90 3.32
C ASN A 428 -6.88 19.70 2.20
N GLY A 429 -6.15 19.02 1.31
CA GLY A 429 -5.35 19.60 0.23
C GLY A 429 -6.06 19.70 -1.13
N GLY A 430 -7.31 19.25 -1.22
CA GLY A 430 -8.13 19.24 -2.44
C GLY A 430 -8.17 20.61 -3.15
N VAL A 431 -8.05 20.59 -4.48
CA VAL A 431 -7.95 21.83 -5.30
C VAL A 431 -9.29 22.57 -5.46
N THR A 432 -10.41 21.90 -5.18
CA THR A 432 -11.78 22.41 -5.34
C THR A 432 -12.53 22.41 -4.00
N HIS A 433 -13.13 23.54 -3.65
CA HIS A 433 -14.04 23.65 -2.50
C HIS A 433 -15.42 23.12 -2.90
N ILE A 434 -15.97 22.20 -2.10
CA ILE A 434 -17.33 21.67 -2.29
C ILE A 434 -18.27 22.38 -1.31
N ASP A 435 -19.46 22.77 -1.77
CA ASP A 435 -20.48 23.36 -0.89
C ASP A 435 -21.28 22.25 -0.18
N ASP A 436 -21.75 22.46 1.04
CA ASP A 436 -22.45 21.43 1.83
C ASP A 436 -23.87 21.07 1.33
N GLN A 437 -24.36 21.76 0.29
CA GLN A 437 -25.73 21.58 -0.19
C GLN A 437 -25.82 20.55 -1.34
N PRO A 438 -26.85 19.69 -1.37
CA PRO A 438 -27.14 18.82 -2.51
C PRO A 438 -27.32 19.62 -3.80
N CYS A 439 -26.87 19.05 -4.93
CA CYS A 439 -26.95 19.71 -6.23
C CYS A 439 -27.98 19.03 -7.15
N ASP A 440 -28.83 19.83 -7.80
CA ASP A 440 -29.77 19.34 -8.82
C ASP A 440 -29.05 19.12 -10.16
N LEU A 441 -28.94 17.84 -10.55
CA LEU A 441 -28.28 17.40 -11.77
C LEU A 441 -29.18 17.49 -13.02
N ASN A 442 -30.49 17.71 -12.86
CA ASN A 442 -31.42 17.96 -13.98
C ASN A 442 -31.43 19.44 -14.43
N SER A 443 -30.62 20.29 -13.80
CA SER A 443 -30.47 21.69 -14.20
C SER A 443 -30.02 21.81 -15.66
N THR A 444 -30.77 22.56 -16.46
CA THR A 444 -30.45 22.85 -17.88
C THR A 444 -29.11 23.56 -18.07
N LYS A 445 -28.54 24.14 -17.00
CA LYS A 445 -27.19 24.75 -17.01
C LYS A 445 -26.07 23.72 -17.09
N LEU A 446 -26.32 22.47 -16.71
CA LEU A 446 -25.38 21.35 -16.78
C LEU A 446 -25.47 20.59 -18.11
N ALA A 447 -26.51 20.88 -18.92
CA ALA A 447 -26.77 20.24 -20.21
C ALA A 447 -25.94 20.85 -21.35
N VAL A 448 -24.62 20.86 -21.17
CA VAL A 448 -23.64 21.26 -22.19
C VAL A 448 -22.68 20.10 -22.48
N SER A 449 -21.97 20.18 -23.59
CA SER A 449 -20.92 19.22 -23.94
C SER A 449 -19.94 19.05 -22.77
N GLY A 450 -19.52 17.81 -22.50
CA GLY A 450 -18.49 17.50 -21.51
C GLY A 450 -17.22 18.31 -21.73
N SER A 451 -16.85 18.55 -22.98
CA SER A 451 -15.69 19.38 -23.34
C SER A 451 -15.78 20.86 -22.90
N ASP A 452 -16.99 21.32 -22.55
CA ASP A 452 -17.29 22.66 -22.04
C ASP A 452 -17.51 22.70 -20.51
N TRP A 453 -17.31 21.57 -19.82
CA TRP A 453 -17.46 21.50 -18.37
C TRP A 453 -16.40 22.34 -17.65
N GLY A 454 -16.83 22.96 -16.55
CA GLY A 454 -16.04 23.91 -15.76
C GLY A 454 -16.30 23.76 -14.26
N GLU A 455 -15.88 24.74 -13.46
CA GLU A 455 -15.98 24.69 -11.99
C GLU A 455 -17.41 24.41 -11.49
N MET A 456 -18.43 24.94 -12.17
CA MET A 456 -19.84 24.67 -11.86
C MET A 456 -20.17 23.17 -11.92
N HIS A 457 -19.65 22.45 -12.92
CA HIS A 457 -19.92 21.04 -13.13
C HIS A 457 -19.19 20.19 -12.08
N LEU A 458 -17.95 20.57 -11.74
CA LEU A 458 -17.21 19.91 -10.67
C LEU A 458 -17.86 20.09 -9.30
N LYS A 459 -18.40 21.27 -9.00
CA LYS A 459 -19.17 21.49 -7.76
C LYS A 459 -20.46 20.68 -7.75
N ALA A 460 -21.20 20.68 -8.86
CA ALA A 460 -22.43 19.91 -8.98
C ALA A 460 -22.21 18.41 -8.78
N LEU A 461 -21.08 17.89 -9.29
CA LEU A 461 -20.67 16.48 -9.15
C LEU A 461 -19.76 16.22 -7.93
N ARG A 462 -19.51 17.23 -7.10
CA ARG A 462 -18.70 17.15 -5.87
C ARG A 462 -17.31 16.52 -6.09
N VAL A 463 -16.63 16.96 -7.14
CA VAL A 463 -15.32 16.44 -7.54
C VAL A 463 -14.20 17.17 -6.80
N VAL A 464 -13.30 16.41 -6.18
CA VAL A 464 -12.05 16.87 -5.57
C VAL A 464 -10.85 16.34 -6.34
N LEU A 465 -9.94 17.23 -6.72
CA LEU A 465 -8.67 16.86 -7.33
C LEU A 465 -7.54 16.76 -6.31
N LEU A 466 -6.81 15.66 -6.42
CA LEU A 466 -5.50 15.44 -5.84
C LEU A 466 -4.45 15.48 -6.96
N ASP A 467 -3.48 16.39 -6.84
CA ASP A 467 -2.51 16.68 -7.90
C ASP A 467 -1.07 16.43 -7.44
N GLY A 468 -0.22 16.01 -8.38
CA GLY A 468 1.19 15.75 -8.08
C GLY A 468 1.42 14.47 -7.29
N LEU A 469 0.54 13.48 -7.44
CA LEU A 469 0.63 12.21 -6.73
C LEU A 469 1.70 11.29 -7.34
N PRO A 470 2.38 10.47 -6.53
CA PRO A 470 3.28 9.44 -7.02
C PRO A 470 2.47 8.26 -7.62
N MET A 471 3.11 7.46 -8.49
CA MET A 471 2.46 6.35 -9.22
C MET A 471 1.68 5.35 -8.33
N PRO A 472 2.19 4.94 -7.14
CA PRO A 472 1.45 4.01 -6.26
C PRO A 472 0.09 4.53 -5.77
N ARG A 473 -0.17 5.85 -5.86
CA ARG A 473 -1.48 6.42 -5.53
C ARG A 473 -2.47 6.36 -6.71
N LEU A 474 -2.01 6.02 -7.92
CA LEU A 474 -2.83 6.01 -9.14
C LEU A 474 -3.27 4.61 -9.53
N PHE A 475 -2.41 3.60 -9.36
CA PHE A 475 -2.67 2.19 -9.62
C PHE A 475 -1.73 1.31 -8.75
N PRO A 476 -1.98 0.00 -8.58
CA PRO A 476 -1.22 -0.84 -7.66
C PRO A 476 0.29 -0.86 -7.94
N SER A 477 1.10 -0.77 -6.87
CA SER A 477 2.56 -0.60 -6.96
C SER A 477 3.27 -1.80 -7.58
N GLU A 478 2.70 -2.99 -7.49
CA GLU A 478 3.21 -4.22 -8.08
C GLU A 478 3.31 -4.18 -9.62
N PHE A 479 2.57 -3.29 -10.27
CA PHE A 479 2.69 -3.08 -11.72
C PHE A 479 3.75 -2.04 -12.08
N ILE A 480 4.30 -1.30 -11.11
CA ILE A 480 5.35 -0.34 -11.36
C ILE A 480 6.66 -1.12 -11.56
N PRO A 481 7.28 -1.03 -12.75
CA PRO A 481 8.50 -1.79 -13.02
C PRO A 481 9.66 -1.24 -12.18
N ALA A 482 10.34 -2.11 -11.41
CA ALA A 482 11.53 -1.79 -10.63
C ALA A 482 12.67 -1.25 -11.51
N GLU A 483 12.81 -1.79 -12.72
CA GLU A 483 13.70 -1.29 -13.77
C GLU A 483 12.97 -1.23 -15.11
N THR A 484 13.20 -0.18 -15.89
CA THR A 484 12.70 -0.10 -17.27
C THR A 484 13.60 -0.90 -18.22
N HIS A 485 13.46 -2.22 -18.26
CA HIS A 485 14.20 -3.07 -19.20
C HIS A 485 13.94 -2.64 -20.66
N GLY A 486 15.00 -2.38 -21.43
CA GLY A 486 14.92 -1.92 -22.82
C GLY A 486 14.83 -0.40 -23.03
N ALA A 487 14.86 0.41 -21.96
CA ALA A 487 14.67 1.87 -22.06
C ALA A 487 15.95 2.69 -22.27
N LEU A 488 17.14 2.07 -22.31
CA LEU A 488 18.41 2.78 -22.58
C LEU A 488 18.32 3.62 -23.86
N ASP A 489 17.63 3.10 -24.88
CA ASP A 489 17.42 3.81 -26.15
C ASP A 489 16.58 5.08 -26.01
N LEU A 490 15.52 5.07 -25.20
CA LEU A 490 14.67 6.25 -24.95
C LEU A 490 15.42 7.38 -24.24
N LEU A 491 16.43 7.02 -23.44
CA LEU A 491 17.19 7.95 -22.62
C LEU A 491 18.39 8.56 -23.35
N LYS A 492 18.76 8.09 -24.55
CA LYS A 492 20.01 8.50 -25.22
C LYS A 492 20.18 10.01 -25.46
N PRO A 493 19.23 10.75 -26.08
CA PRO A 493 19.44 12.18 -26.31
C PRO A 493 19.26 12.98 -25.01
N ASP A 494 20.17 13.89 -24.69
CA ASP A 494 19.91 14.91 -23.67
C ASP A 494 19.03 16.05 -24.23
N GLU A 495 18.72 17.04 -23.39
CA GLU A 495 17.85 18.15 -23.81
C GLU A 495 18.47 18.99 -24.93
N ASP A 496 19.79 19.18 -24.94
CA ASP A 496 20.46 20.01 -25.94
C ASP A 496 20.54 19.27 -27.29
N CYS A 497 20.73 17.95 -27.28
CA CYS A 497 20.56 17.10 -28.45
C CYS A 497 19.15 17.24 -29.06
N LEU A 498 18.11 17.36 -28.23
CA LEU A 498 16.73 17.53 -28.69
C LEU A 498 16.48 18.94 -29.26
N LYS A 499 17.09 19.99 -28.70
CA LYS A 499 17.01 21.36 -29.26
C LYS A 499 17.61 21.45 -30.67
N GLU A 500 18.66 20.68 -30.93
CA GLU A 500 19.36 20.64 -32.21
C GLU A 500 19.12 19.33 -32.97
N PHE A 501 17.96 18.68 -32.77
CA PHE A 501 17.75 17.30 -33.22
C PHE A 501 17.98 17.09 -34.71
N SER A 502 17.72 18.08 -35.57
CA SER A 502 17.99 18.00 -37.02
C SER A 502 19.48 17.77 -37.36
N VAL A 503 20.40 18.17 -36.48
CA VAL A 503 21.84 17.91 -36.60
C VAL A 503 22.17 16.49 -36.15
N TRP A 504 21.54 16.04 -35.06
CA TRP A 504 21.84 14.77 -34.38
C TRP A 504 21.02 13.57 -34.88
N GLU A 505 19.95 13.79 -35.66
CA GLU A 505 18.99 12.78 -36.11
C GLU A 505 19.68 11.57 -36.78
N SER A 506 20.74 11.84 -37.56
CA SER A 506 21.52 10.79 -38.24
C SER A 506 22.08 9.73 -37.29
N GLN A 507 22.42 10.09 -36.05
CA GLN A 507 22.96 9.20 -35.03
C GLN A 507 21.87 8.34 -34.37
N PHE A 508 20.62 8.79 -34.41
CA PHE A 508 19.48 8.11 -33.82
C PHE A 508 18.65 7.32 -34.81
N ARG A 509 18.97 7.29 -36.12
CA ARG A 509 18.15 6.58 -37.13
C ARG A 509 17.85 5.11 -36.83
N LYS A 510 18.72 4.41 -36.10
CA LYS A 510 18.53 3.02 -35.69
C LYS A 510 17.82 2.87 -34.33
N ASN A 511 17.60 3.97 -33.63
CA ASN A 511 16.93 3.99 -32.34
C ASN A 511 15.40 3.88 -32.55
N PRO A 512 14.70 2.96 -31.86
CA PRO A 512 13.25 2.79 -32.01
C PRO A 512 12.44 4.06 -31.65
N PHE A 513 13.00 4.95 -30.83
CA PHE A 513 12.36 6.21 -30.40
C PHE A 513 12.78 7.43 -31.22
N CYS A 514 13.51 7.27 -32.34
CA CYS A 514 13.96 8.40 -33.17
C CYS A 514 12.80 9.33 -33.58
N VAL A 515 11.65 8.76 -33.91
CA VAL A 515 10.44 9.53 -34.26
C VAL A 515 9.93 10.34 -33.07
N LEU A 516 9.92 9.76 -31.86
CA LEU A 516 9.52 10.46 -30.64
C LEU A 516 10.44 11.67 -30.38
N PHE A 517 11.75 11.51 -30.58
CA PHE A 517 12.71 12.61 -30.40
C PHE A 517 12.47 13.76 -31.37
N GLY A 518 12.18 13.46 -32.64
CA GLY A 518 11.83 14.45 -33.65
C GLY A 518 10.57 15.23 -33.27
N LEU A 519 9.53 14.54 -32.78
CA LEU A 519 8.30 15.18 -32.32
C LEU A 519 8.53 16.05 -31.08
N ILE A 520 9.35 15.61 -30.12
CA ILE A 520 9.72 16.41 -28.95
C ILE A 520 10.45 17.68 -29.40
N ALA A 521 11.41 17.55 -30.33
CA ALA A 521 12.15 18.67 -30.88
C ALA A 521 11.23 19.67 -31.62
N GLU A 522 10.24 19.17 -32.37
CA GLU A 522 9.25 20.00 -33.06
C GLU A 522 8.40 20.80 -32.07
N VAL A 523 7.94 20.19 -30.97
CA VAL A 523 7.19 20.90 -29.91
C VAL A 523 8.08 21.90 -29.16
N MET A 524 9.39 21.65 -29.09
CA MET A 524 10.36 22.60 -28.52
C MET A 524 10.63 23.81 -29.43
N ALA A 525 10.38 23.71 -30.73
CA ALA A 525 10.66 24.76 -31.72
C ALA A 525 9.56 25.85 -31.73
N THR A 526 9.69 26.86 -30.87
CA THR A 526 8.61 27.82 -30.59
C THR A 526 8.47 29.00 -31.59
N ARG A 527 9.29 29.13 -32.66
CA ARG A 527 9.19 30.25 -33.62
C ARG A 527 9.62 29.92 -35.06
N PRO A 528 8.99 30.53 -36.08
CA PRO A 528 9.54 30.57 -37.43
C PRO A 528 10.88 31.32 -37.46
N ALA A 529 11.84 30.83 -38.24
CA ALA A 529 13.09 31.54 -38.50
C ALA A 529 12.81 32.77 -39.39
N ASN A 530 12.84 33.97 -38.81
CA ASN A 530 12.77 35.21 -39.60
C ASN A 530 14.16 35.52 -40.17
N VAL A 531 14.32 35.35 -41.48
CA VAL A 531 15.58 35.63 -42.18
C VAL A 531 15.80 37.16 -42.27
N PRO A 532 16.96 37.69 -41.82
CA PRO A 532 17.29 39.10 -41.97
C PRO A 532 17.15 39.57 -43.42
N GLY A 533 16.42 40.67 -43.64
CA GLY A 533 16.15 41.23 -44.97
C GLY A 533 14.82 40.83 -45.62
N THR A 534 14.00 40.00 -44.95
CA THR A 534 12.66 39.64 -45.43
C THR A 534 11.55 40.48 -44.78
N PRO A 535 10.37 40.63 -45.40
CA PRO A 535 9.23 41.36 -44.82
C PRO A 535 8.76 40.82 -43.47
N GLY A 536 9.02 39.54 -43.17
CA GLY A 536 8.72 38.92 -41.87
C GLY A 536 9.66 39.38 -40.74
N TYR A 537 10.89 39.78 -41.08
CA TYR A 537 11.88 40.32 -40.14
C TYR A 537 11.57 41.78 -39.74
N THR A 538 11.05 42.60 -40.66
CA THR A 538 10.78 44.03 -40.43
C THR A 538 9.47 44.33 -39.68
N ARG A 539 8.55 43.37 -39.56
CA ARG A 539 7.24 43.55 -38.91
C ARG A 539 7.20 43.29 -37.39
N ASN A 540 8.33 42.96 -36.74
CA ASN A 540 8.32 42.55 -35.34
C ASN A 540 9.35 43.32 -34.47
N PRO A 541 9.01 44.50 -33.94
CA PRO A 541 9.92 45.28 -33.11
C PRO A 541 9.70 44.94 -31.63
N SER A 542 10.39 43.95 -31.09
CA SER A 542 10.58 43.83 -29.63
C SER A 542 11.79 42.97 -29.30
N PRO A 543 12.91 43.57 -28.86
CA PRO A 543 14.06 42.85 -28.30
C PRO A 543 13.88 42.48 -26.81
N GLY A 544 12.70 42.69 -26.21
CA GLY A 544 12.58 42.81 -24.74
C GLY A 544 11.43 42.07 -24.04
N SER A 545 10.64 41.21 -24.69
CA SER A 545 9.74 40.31 -23.95
C SER A 545 9.66 38.94 -24.63
N GLY A 546 9.90 37.89 -23.85
CA GLY A 546 9.86 36.49 -24.27
C GLY A 546 8.45 35.95 -24.52
N LEU A 547 7.56 36.74 -25.13
CA LEU A 547 6.20 36.31 -25.47
C LEU A 547 5.99 36.36 -26.99
N SER A 548 5.50 35.25 -27.53
CA SER A 548 5.29 35.00 -28.96
C SER A 548 4.14 35.84 -29.50
N SER A 549 4.30 36.39 -30.71
CA SER A 549 3.26 37.10 -31.46
C SER A 549 2.44 36.11 -32.31
N SER A 550 1.17 35.98 -31.96
CA SER A 550 -0.01 35.61 -32.76
C SER A 550 0.03 34.45 -33.79
N SER A 551 -0.96 33.56 -33.61
CA SER A 551 -1.77 32.87 -34.63
C SER A 551 -1.32 31.49 -35.16
N ASN A 552 -1.32 30.50 -34.27
CA ASN A 552 -1.85 29.16 -34.57
C ASN A 552 -2.98 28.81 -33.59
N GLU A 553 -3.75 29.81 -33.16
CA GLU A 553 -4.95 29.62 -32.33
C GLU A 553 -5.95 28.75 -33.10
N GLY A 554 -6.26 27.56 -32.59
CA GLY A 554 -7.27 26.65 -33.12
C GLY A 554 -6.76 25.44 -33.91
N LYS A 555 -5.45 25.20 -34.04
CA LYS A 555 -4.93 23.94 -34.60
C LYS A 555 -4.62 22.94 -33.48
N GLN A 556 -5.03 21.68 -33.64
CA GLN A 556 -4.60 20.59 -32.74
C GLN A 556 -3.07 20.64 -32.56
N GLU A 557 -2.57 20.40 -31.35
CA GLU A 557 -1.14 20.23 -31.07
C GLU A 557 -0.70 18.86 -31.63
N GLU A 558 -0.83 18.72 -32.95
CA GLU A 558 -0.69 17.49 -33.70
C GLU A 558 0.66 16.80 -33.44
N PRO A 559 1.80 17.51 -33.30
CA PRO A 559 3.05 16.89 -32.89
C PRO A 559 2.97 16.22 -31.51
N SER A 560 2.33 16.85 -30.50
CA SER A 560 2.11 16.26 -29.18
C SER A 560 1.18 15.05 -29.22
N ARG A 561 0.13 15.10 -30.05
CA ARG A 561 -0.76 13.95 -30.29
C ARG A 561 0.00 12.77 -30.88
N GLN A 562 0.87 13.04 -31.85
CA GLN A 562 1.66 12.02 -32.50
C GLN A 562 2.69 11.37 -31.56
N MET A 563 3.04 11.98 -30.42
CA MET A 563 3.98 11.40 -29.46
C MET A 563 3.46 10.14 -28.77
N PHE A 564 2.14 9.97 -28.62
CA PHE A 564 1.57 8.77 -28.00
C PHE A 564 1.96 7.50 -28.75
N THR A 565 1.96 7.55 -30.08
CA THR A 565 2.26 6.40 -30.93
C THR A 565 3.66 5.83 -30.69
N PRO A 566 4.77 6.56 -30.89
CA PRO A 566 6.10 6.01 -30.64
C PRO A 566 6.40 5.77 -29.15
N LEU A 567 5.70 6.45 -28.22
CA LEU A 567 5.86 6.20 -26.79
C LEU A 567 5.24 4.86 -26.37
N LEU A 568 4.02 4.56 -26.83
CA LEU A 568 3.27 3.36 -26.44
C LEU A 568 3.47 2.17 -27.40
N ARG A 569 4.09 2.37 -28.57
CA ARG A 569 4.29 1.35 -29.61
C ARG A 569 4.84 0.04 -29.06
N ASN A 570 5.80 0.12 -28.15
CA ASN A 570 6.40 -1.08 -27.60
C ASN A 570 5.40 -1.85 -26.75
N LEU A 571 4.52 -1.18 -26.00
CA LEU A 571 3.52 -1.82 -25.13
C LEU A 571 2.34 -2.41 -25.92
N THR A 572 1.92 -1.75 -27.01
CA THR A 572 0.72 -2.12 -27.77
C THR A 572 1.02 -2.82 -29.11
N GLY A 573 2.26 -3.28 -29.31
CA GLY A 573 2.72 -3.92 -30.54
C GLY A 573 2.45 -5.42 -30.60
N SER A 574 2.64 -6.04 -31.78
CA SER A 574 2.39 -7.47 -32.04
C SER A 574 3.28 -8.46 -31.27
N GLY A 575 4.21 -7.97 -30.46
CA GLY A 575 5.13 -8.77 -29.63
C GLY A 575 4.69 -8.93 -28.18
N TYR A 576 3.61 -8.27 -27.74
CA TYR A 576 3.13 -8.37 -26.36
C TYR A 576 2.12 -9.53 -26.19
N PRO A 577 2.17 -10.28 -25.06
CA PRO A 577 1.27 -11.40 -24.83
C PRO A 577 -0.20 -10.99 -24.84
N SER A 578 -1.05 -11.79 -25.49
CA SER A 578 -2.50 -11.62 -25.46
C SER A 578 -3.12 -12.17 -24.18
N ILE A 579 -4.20 -11.54 -23.73
CA ILE A 579 -5.07 -12.03 -22.67
C ILE A 579 -5.90 -13.19 -23.24
N GLN A 580 -5.87 -14.35 -22.62
CA GLN A 580 -6.63 -15.52 -23.06
C GLN A 580 -7.88 -15.71 -22.20
N TYR A 581 -9.06 -15.74 -22.81
CA TYR A 581 -10.31 -16.01 -22.11
C TYR A 581 -11.28 -16.80 -22.99
N GLN A 582 -11.82 -17.90 -22.46
CA GLN A 582 -12.75 -18.81 -23.16
C GLN A 582 -12.29 -19.21 -24.59
N GLY A 583 -10.98 -19.43 -24.77
CA GLY A 583 -10.39 -19.78 -26.08
C GLY A 583 -10.29 -18.62 -27.08
N GLN A 584 -10.55 -17.39 -26.63
CA GLN A 584 -10.41 -16.16 -27.41
C GLN A 584 -9.22 -15.35 -26.90
N ALA A 585 -8.36 -14.93 -27.83
CA ALA A 585 -7.27 -14.01 -27.56
C ALA A 585 -7.77 -12.56 -27.64
N TYR A 586 -7.48 -11.79 -26.60
CA TYR A 586 -7.66 -10.34 -26.52
C TYR A 586 -6.30 -9.65 -26.43
N SER A 587 -6.18 -8.48 -27.04
CA SER A 587 -4.98 -7.64 -26.98
C SER A 587 -5.37 -6.20 -26.66
N LEU A 588 -4.43 -5.42 -26.14
CA LEU A 588 -4.63 -4.01 -25.90
C LEU A 588 -3.95 -3.25 -27.04
N GLN A 589 -4.73 -2.55 -27.85
CA GLN A 589 -4.23 -1.77 -28.98
C GLN A 589 -4.55 -0.30 -28.81
N MET A 590 -3.60 0.55 -29.17
CA MET A 590 -3.81 1.98 -29.19
C MET A 590 -4.49 2.41 -30.50
N ASN A 591 -5.49 3.27 -30.39
CA ASN A 591 -6.08 3.97 -31.51
C ASN A 591 -6.13 5.47 -31.18
N THR A 592 -5.55 6.31 -32.03
CA THR A 592 -5.49 7.77 -31.85
C THR A 592 -6.63 8.50 -32.54
N GLU A 593 -7.62 7.81 -33.12
CA GLU A 593 -8.84 8.44 -33.64
C GLU A 593 -9.68 8.99 -32.49
N SER A 594 -10.11 10.26 -32.60
CA SER A 594 -10.96 10.89 -31.59
C SER A 594 -12.28 10.15 -31.45
N ARG A 595 -12.69 9.89 -30.21
CA ARG A 595 -13.98 9.23 -29.87
C ARG A 595 -14.75 10.04 -28.86
N ALA A 596 -16.07 9.93 -28.92
CA ALA A 596 -16.96 10.48 -27.91
C ALA A 596 -17.27 9.39 -26.88
N VAL A 597 -17.22 9.74 -25.60
CA VAL A 597 -17.80 8.97 -24.49
C VAL A 597 -19.05 9.68 -23.98
N SER A 598 -20.10 8.90 -23.72
CA SER A 598 -21.40 9.37 -23.26
C SER A 598 -21.47 9.42 -21.75
N ILE A 599 -22.01 10.52 -21.23
CA ILE A 599 -22.27 10.74 -19.81
C ILE A 599 -23.78 10.88 -19.63
N SER A 600 -24.38 10.01 -18.84
CA SER A 600 -25.79 10.14 -18.46
C SER A 600 -25.86 10.91 -17.14
N LEU A 601 -26.14 12.22 -17.22
CA LEU A 601 -26.15 13.11 -16.07
C LEU A 601 -27.59 13.41 -15.67
N GLY A 602 -27.94 13.15 -14.42
CA GLY A 602 -29.34 13.23 -14.00
C GLY A 602 -30.20 12.19 -14.71
N THR A 603 -31.51 12.46 -14.82
CA THR A 603 -32.47 11.55 -15.47
C THR A 603 -32.82 11.96 -16.90
N GLU A 604 -32.49 13.18 -17.30
CA GLU A 604 -32.94 13.77 -18.58
C GLU A 604 -31.79 14.20 -19.50
N THR A 605 -30.55 14.27 -18.99
CA THR A 605 -29.43 14.85 -19.74
C THR A 605 -28.44 13.78 -20.20
N LYS A 606 -28.10 13.79 -21.48
CA LYS A 606 -26.95 13.06 -22.02
C LYS A 606 -25.93 14.04 -22.57
N CYS A 607 -24.74 14.04 -21.99
CA CYS A 607 -23.61 14.85 -22.41
C CYS A 607 -22.59 13.98 -23.15
N LEU A 608 -21.88 14.55 -24.11
CA LEU A 608 -20.76 13.87 -24.78
C LEU A 608 -19.44 14.53 -24.36
N ALA A 609 -18.43 13.73 -24.06
CA ALA A 609 -17.05 14.20 -23.93
C ALA A 609 -16.20 13.55 -25.00
N TYR A 610 -15.35 14.32 -25.66
CA TYR A 610 -14.47 13.83 -26.71
C TYR A 610 -13.06 13.60 -26.17
N ASN A 611 -12.44 12.49 -26.58
CA ASN A 611 -11.04 12.17 -26.35
C ASN A 611 -10.26 12.20 -27.69
N ASP A 612 -8.94 12.14 -27.61
CA ASP A 612 -8.02 12.08 -28.75
C ASP A 612 -7.56 10.65 -29.07
N GLY A 613 -8.37 9.66 -28.67
CA GLY A 613 -8.08 8.25 -28.80
C GLY A 613 -8.00 7.54 -27.45
N GLY A 614 -7.39 6.37 -27.45
CA GLY A 614 -7.36 5.49 -26.29
C GLY A 614 -6.58 4.21 -26.51
N ILE A 615 -6.42 3.45 -25.43
CA ILE A 615 -6.11 2.03 -25.48
C ILE A 615 -7.43 1.27 -25.44
N TYR A 616 -7.64 0.40 -26.42
CA TYR A 616 -8.84 -0.37 -26.61
C TYR A 616 -8.53 -1.86 -26.49
N LEU A 617 -9.50 -2.60 -26.00
CA LEU A 617 -9.47 -4.05 -26.09
C LEU A 617 -9.78 -4.48 -27.54
N THR A 618 -8.93 -5.30 -28.12
CA THR A 618 -9.10 -5.87 -29.46
C THR A 618 -9.14 -7.40 -29.42
N ARG A 619 -9.89 -8.02 -30.32
CA ARG A 619 -9.89 -9.48 -30.51
C ARG A 619 -9.99 -9.85 -31.97
N GLN A 620 -9.54 -11.04 -32.35
CA GLN A 620 -9.79 -11.55 -33.70
C GLN A 620 -11.23 -12.05 -33.86
N GLY A 621 -11.88 -11.69 -34.96
CA GLY A 621 -13.21 -12.18 -35.30
C GLY A 621 -13.19 -13.67 -35.66
N HIS A 622 -14.00 -14.46 -34.97
CA HIS A 622 -14.05 -15.93 -35.10
C HIS A 622 -14.16 -16.45 -36.55
N TYR A 623 -14.93 -15.77 -37.40
CA TYR A 623 -15.16 -16.19 -38.79
C TYR A 623 -14.26 -15.49 -39.82
N THR A 624 -13.80 -14.27 -39.53
CA THR A 624 -13.10 -13.41 -40.51
C THR A 624 -11.60 -13.36 -40.29
N GLY A 625 -11.10 -13.75 -39.11
CA GLY A 625 -9.69 -13.59 -38.72
C GLY A 625 -9.25 -12.12 -38.57
N SER A 626 -10.14 -11.16 -38.82
CA SER A 626 -9.87 -9.72 -38.76
C SER A 626 -9.97 -9.20 -37.33
N ASP A 627 -9.13 -8.23 -36.98
CA ASP A 627 -9.20 -7.56 -35.68
C ASP A 627 -10.53 -6.80 -35.50
N ARG A 628 -11.10 -6.90 -34.29
CA ARG A 628 -12.31 -6.24 -33.86
C ARG A 628 -11.95 -5.35 -32.67
N TYR A 629 -12.14 -4.04 -32.84
CA TYR A 629 -11.89 -3.05 -31.80
C TYR A 629 -13.09 -2.92 -30.87
N GLY A 630 -12.83 -2.85 -29.57
CA GLY A 630 -13.78 -2.35 -28.59
C GLY A 630 -14.16 -0.91 -28.90
N THR A 631 -15.39 -0.53 -28.55
CA THR A 631 -15.92 0.81 -28.79
C THR A 631 -15.67 1.78 -27.64
N ILE A 632 -15.31 1.26 -26.47
CA ILE A 632 -15.05 2.02 -25.23
C ILE A 632 -13.57 1.85 -24.87
N PRO A 633 -12.81 2.94 -24.67
CA PRO A 633 -11.40 2.85 -24.28
C PRO A 633 -11.26 2.31 -22.86
N LEU A 634 -10.27 1.44 -22.63
CA LEU A 634 -9.82 1.05 -21.28
C LEU A 634 -9.03 2.18 -20.61
N MET A 635 -8.37 3.00 -21.42
CA MET A 635 -7.73 4.26 -21.02
C MET A 635 -7.86 5.25 -22.16
N SER A 636 -8.32 6.46 -21.89
CA SER A 636 -8.44 7.53 -22.90
C SER A 636 -7.12 8.30 -23.06
N LEU A 637 -6.89 8.86 -24.25
CA LEU A 637 -5.78 9.77 -24.55
C LEU A 637 -6.32 11.19 -24.78
N GLU A 638 -5.58 12.20 -24.33
CA GLU A 638 -5.98 13.62 -24.47
C GLU A 638 -4.78 14.54 -24.70
N VAL A 639 -4.93 15.50 -25.62
CA VAL A 639 -3.94 16.54 -25.97
C VAL A 639 -4.56 17.93 -25.81
N HIS A 640 -3.79 18.91 -25.30
CA HIS A 640 -4.33 20.25 -25.05
C HIS A 640 -3.68 21.38 -25.86
N LEU A 641 -4.49 22.40 -26.16
CA LEU A 641 -4.13 23.68 -26.81
C LEU A 641 -3.51 24.67 -25.81
N TRP A 642 -2.47 25.40 -26.23
CA TRP A 642 -1.98 26.59 -25.51
C TRP A 642 -2.97 27.76 -25.68
N LEU A 643 -3.48 28.35 -24.58
CA LEU A 643 -4.29 29.59 -24.59
C LEU A 643 -3.44 30.76 -24.06
N PRO A 644 -2.92 31.68 -24.91
CA PRO A 644 -2.08 32.80 -24.48
C PRO A 644 -2.80 33.92 -23.70
N ASN A 645 -4.13 34.01 -23.77
CA ASN A 645 -4.84 35.26 -23.45
C ASN A 645 -5.46 35.31 -22.03
N VAL A 646 -4.71 34.90 -21.01
CA VAL A 646 -4.91 35.41 -19.65
C VAL A 646 -3.55 35.84 -19.09
N VAL A 647 -3.00 36.92 -19.64
CA VAL A 647 -1.95 37.68 -18.96
C VAL A 647 -2.65 38.65 -18.01
N THR A 648 -2.49 38.44 -16.71
CA THR A 648 -2.43 39.57 -15.76
C THR A 648 -1.02 39.59 -15.14
N PRO A 649 -0.42 40.77 -15.00
CA PRO A 649 1.03 40.96 -15.05
C PRO A 649 1.75 40.38 -13.83
N GLU A 650 2.81 39.60 -14.10
CA GLU A 650 3.88 39.36 -13.13
C GLU A 650 4.66 40.66 -12.91
N VAL A 651 4.48 41.28 -11.75
CA VAL A 651 5.44 42.23 -11.21
C VAL A 651 6.21 41.52 -10.10
N PHE A 652 7.52 41.41 -10.28
CA PHE A 652 8.48 41.11 -9.23
C PHE A 652 8.32 42.10 -8.08
N ALA A 653 7.85 41.65 -6.92
CA ALA A 653 8.18 42.25 -5.62
C ALA A 653 7.83 41.25 -4.51
N GLY A 654 8.81 40.95 -3.65
CA GLY A 654 8.58 40.12 -2.47
C GLY A 654 7.51 40.74 -1.56
N GLN A 655 6.50 39.95 -1.21
CA GLN A 655 5.79 39.95 0.07
C GLN A 655 4.70 38.86 0.03
N GLN A 656 4.35 38.38 1.22
CA GLN A 656 3.44 37.26 1.49
C GLN A 656 2.10 37.35 0.73
N GLY A 657 1.63 36.19 0.23
CA GLY A 657 0.21 35.90 -0.03
C GLY A 657 -0.25 35.97 -1.49
N LYS A 658 -0.95 34.91 -1.93
CA LYS A 658 -1.72 34.71 -3.19
C LYS A 658 -0.98 34.13 -4.41
N GLN A 659 -0.78 32.81 -4.41
CA GLN A 659 -0.70 31.96 -5.61
C GLN A 659 -1.87 30.97 -5.63
N LYS A 660 -3.03 31.30 -6.22
CA LYS A 660 -4.11 30.30 -6.43
C LYS A 660 -4.88 30.37 -7.76
N GLY A 661 -4.69 31.40 -8.60
CA GLY A 661 -5.61 31.67 -9.72
C GLY A 661 -5.33 31.01 -11.09
N ILE A 662 -4.08 30.61 -11.41
CA ILE A 662 -3.71 30.24 -12.81
C ILE A 662 -3.69 28.72 -13.04
N ARG A 663 -3.59 27.88 -12.00
CA ARG A 663 -3.54 26.41 -12.13
C ARG A 663 -4.90 25.72 -12.38
N GLN A 664 -6.02 26.43 -12.23
CA GLN A 664 -7.35 25.83 -12.14
C GLN A 664 -8.05 25.56 -13.50
N THR A 665 -7.73 26.25 -14.59
CA THR A 665 -8.61 26.25 -15.79
C THR A 665 -8.33 25.18 -16.85
N SER A 666 -7.10 24.68 -17.00
CA SER A 666 -6.78 23.68 -18.04
C SER A 666 -7.15 22.23 -17.65
N TRP A 667 -7.41 21.97 -16.37
CA TRP A 667 -7.72 20.63 -15.87
C TRP A 667 -9.22 20.29 -15.84
N LEU A 668 -10.10 21.31 -15.79
CA LEU A 668 -11.56 21.15 -15.74
C LEU A 668 -12.11 20.27 -16.89
N ARG A 669 -11.35 20.14 -17.98
CA ARG A 669 -11.71 19.43 -19.20
C ARG A 669 -11.45 17.92 -19.24
N LYS A 670 -10.81 17.32 -18.22
CA LYS A 670 -10.38 15.89 -18.23
C LYS A 670 -11.31 14.92 -17.49
N TRP A 671 -12.04 15.46 -16.53
CA TRP A 671 -13.01 14.70 -15.73
C TRP A 671 -14.19 14.12 -16.53
N PRO A 672 -14.78 14.84 -17.50
CA PRO A 672 -15.88 14.32 -18.30
C PRO A 672 -15.51 13.01 -19.01
N GLN A 673 -14.26 12.87 -19.48
CA GLN A 673 -13.76 11.64 -20.11
C GLN A 673 -13.65 10.49 -19.10
N LEU A 674 -13.16 10.75 -17.88
CA LEU A 674 -13.10 9.75 -16.81
C LEU A 674 -14.50 9.22 -16.46
N LEU A 675 -15.45 10.13 -16.21
CA LEU A 675 -16.82 9.77 -15.84
C LEU A 675 -17.56 9.09 -17.01
N GLY A 676 -17.42 9.61 -18.24
CA GLY A 676 -18.05 9.02 -19.42
C GLY A 676 -17.51 7.62 -19.71
N GLN A 677 -16.19 7.43 -19.60
CA GLN A 677 -15.56 6.11 -19.70
C GLN A 677 -16.13 5.14 -18.65
N ALA A 678 -16.18 5.53 -17.38
CA ALA A 678 -16.72 4.71 -16.31
C ALA A 678 -18.20 4.34 -16.53
N MET A 679 -19.03 5.31 -16.93
CA MET A 679 -20.46 5.09 -17.19
C MET A 679 -20.71 4.16 -18.38
N GLU A 680 -19.96 4.30 -19.47
CA GLU A 680 -20.12 3.41 -20.63
C GLU A 680 -19.68 1.98 -20.32
N HIS A 681 -18.62 1.80 -19.54
CA HIS A 681 -18.19 0.47 -19.08
C HIS A 681 -19.17 -0.14 -18.10
N ALA A 682 -19.68 0.63 -17.13
CA ALA A 682 -20.73 0.17 -16.22
C ALA A 682 -21.99 -0.26 -16.98
N ALA A 683 -22.34 0.43 -18.07
CA ALA A 683 -23.47 0.05 -18.93
C ALA A 683 -23.27 -1.28 -19.69
N GLN A 684 -22.05 -1.84 -19.72
CA GLN A 684 -21.79 -3.18 -20.27
C GLN A 684 -22.05 -4.32 -19.27
N LEU A 685 -22.30 -3.96 -18.01
CA LEU A 685 -22.54 -4.86 -16.88
C LEU A 685 -24.01 -4.89 -16.49
N ASP A 686 -24.41 -5.91 -15.74
CA ASP A 686 -25.74 -6.00 -15.15
C ASP A 686 -25.83 -5.08 -13.91
N GLY A 687 -26.09 -3.80 -14.15
CA GLY A 687 -26.23 -2.77 -13.12
C GLY A 687 -24.96 -1.95 -12.85
N TRP A 688 -25.07 -0.99 -11.93
CA TRP A 688 -23.93 -0.16 -11.53
C TRP A 688 -22.97 -0.98 -10.66
N ARG A 689 -21.72 -1.06 -11.08
CA ARG A 689 -20.60 -1.62 -10.31
C ARG A 689 -19.52 -0.58 -10.16
N ASP A 690 -18.59 -0.82 -9.24
CA ASP A 690 -17.42 0.04 -9.07
C ASP A 690 -16.61 0.06 -10.38
N GLN A 691 -16.14 1.24 -10.77
CA GLN A 691 -15.40 1.46 -12.00
C GLN A 691 -14.13 2.29 -11.76
N GLU A 692 -13.02 1.88 -12.36
CA GLU A 692 -11.84 2.71 -12.56
C GLU A 692 -11.87 3.37 -13.95
N ALA A 693 -11.33 4.58 -14.04
CA ALA A 693 -11.08 5.23 -15.31
C ALA A 693 -9.72 5.91 -15.33
N PHE A 694 -9.10 5.92 -16.51
CA PHE A 694 -7.76 6.44 -16.73
C PHE A 694 -7.74 7.35 -17.96
N VAL A 695 -7.08 8.50 -17.83
CA VAL A 695 -6.82 9.42 -18.95
C VAL A 695 -5.33 9.78 -18.97
N LEU A 696 -4.62 9.34 -20.00
CA LEU A 696 -3.23 9.72 -20.24
C LEU A 696 -3.19 11.01 -21.06
N THR A 697 -2.45 11.99 -20.59
CA THR A 697 -2.45 13.34 -21.18
C THR A 697 -1.05 13.82 -21.53
N ILE A 698 -0.92 14.50 -22.66
CA ILE A 698 0.29 15.23 -23.05
C ILE A 698 -0.07 16.71 -23.25
N HIS A 699 0.70 17.60 -22.66
CA HIS A 699 0.60 19.04 -22.85
C HIS A 699 1.99 19.62 -23.14
N GLY A 700 2.22 20.05 -24.38
CA GLY A 700 3.57 20.29 -24.89
C GLY A 700 4.41 19.01 -24.71
N THR A 701 5.46 19.08 -23.90
CA THR A 701 6.32 17.92 -23.58
C THR A 701 5.99 17.24 -22.25
N HIS A 702 4.94 17.66 -21.53
CA HIS A 702 4.64 17.12 -20.20
C HIS A 702 3.57 16.04 -20.27
N LEU A 703 3.93 14.83 -19.86
CA LEU A 703 3.02 13.68 -19.76
C LEU A 703 2.50 13.53 -18.33
N LYS A 704 1.21 13.23 -18.19
CA LYS A 704 0.54 12.97 -16.90
C LYS A 704 -0.52 11.88 -17.05
N LEU A 705 -0.76 11.13 -15.99
CA LEU A 705 -1.91 10.24 -15.86
C LEU A 705 -2.93 10.85 -14.89
N ALA A 706 -4.20 10.88 -15.29
CA ALA A 706 -5.32 11.10 -14.40
C ALA A 706 -6.06 9.78 -14.19
N ALA A 707 -6.44 9.50 -12.94
CA ALA A 707 -7.14 8.29 -12.54
C ALA A 707 -8.28 8.63 -11.59
N ALA A 708 -9.39 7.91 -11.68
CA ALA A 708 -10.50 8.03 -10.75
C ALA A 708 -11.08 6.64 -10.46
N HIS A 709 -11.52 6.45 -9.22
CA HIS A 709 -12.33 5.30 -8.82
C HIS A 709 -13.74 5.81 -8.54
N PHE A 710 -14.72 5.16 -9.16
CA PHE A 710 -16.13 5.51 -9.07
C PHE A 710 -16.85 4.34 -8.42
N THR A 711 -17.40 4.54 -7.23
CA THR A 711 -18.25 3.52 -6.63
C THR A 711 -19.56 3.37 -7.42
N ALA A 712 -20.16 2.18 -7.35
CA ALA A 712 -21.48 1.90 -7.92
C ALA A 712 -22.54 2.90 -7.43
N GLU A 713 -22.41 3.35 -6.18
CA GLU A 713 -23.30 4.36 -5.58
C GLU A 713 -23.08 5.75 -6.18
N CYS A 714 -21.82 6.16 -6.35
CA CYS A 714 -21.51 7.41 -6.99
C CYS A 714 -22.03 7.48 -8.44
N LEU A 715 -21.84 6.42 -9.23
CA LEU A 715 -22.36 6.36 -10.60
C LEU A 715 -23.89 6.42 -10.64
N ARG A 716 -24.56 5.79 -9.66
CA ARG A 716 -26.01 5.92 -9.46
C ARG A 716 -26.40 7.37 -9.15
N HIS A 717 -25.70 8.03 -8.25
CA HIS A 717 -25.97 9.41 -7.88
C HIS A 717 -25.76 10.38 -9.05
N ALA A 718 -24.68 10.22 -9.82
CA ALA A 718 -24.43 10.98 -11.04
C ALA A 718 -25.54 10.81 -12.09
N ASN A 719 -26.15 9.63 -12.17
CA ASN A 719 -27.30 9.32 -13.03
C ASN A 719 -28.66 9.51 -12.33
N SER A 720 -28.71 10.30 -11.26
CA SER A 720 -29.94 10.61 -10.51
C SER A 720 -30.19 12.12 -10.47
N PRO A 721 -31.43 12.58 -10.19
CA PRO A 721 -31.73 14.01 -10.20
C PRO A 721 -30.92 14.84 -9.20
N VAL A 722 -30.39 14.22 -8.13
CA VAL A 722 -29.73 14.94 -7.04
C VAL A 722 -28.41 14.27 -6.69
N MET A 723 -27.32 15.04 -6.69
CA MET A 723 -26.05 14.62 -6.10
C MET A 723 -26.06 14.88 -4.58
N PRO A 724 -25.97 13.85 -3.71
CA PRO A 724 -26.02 14.03 -2.25
C PRO A 724 -24.88 14.87 -1.70
N GLY A 725 -25.13 15.61 -0.63
CA GLY A 725 -24.12 16.41 0.07
C GLY A 725 -22.99 15.58 0.71
N SER A 726 -23.23 14.30 0.98
CA SER A 726 -22.23 13.37 1.51
C SER A 726 -21.31 12.78 0.44
N GLU A 727 -21.65 12.90 -0.84
CA GLU A 727 -20.85 12.32 -1.93
C GLU A 727 -19.58 13.13 -2.16
N THR A 728 -18.46 12.47 -2.44
CA THR A 728 -17.23 13.14 -2.86
C THR A 728 -16.47 12.29 -3.86
N LEU A 729 -16.16 12.88 -5.02
CA LEU A 729 -15.51 12.21 -6.12
C LEU A 729 -14.05 12.57 -6.22
N TRP A 730 -13.17 11.60 -5.98
CA TRP A 730 -11.74 11.83 -5.96
C TRP A 730 -11.11 11.56 -7.32
N VAL A 731 -10.54 12.62 -7.90
CA VAL A 731 -9.70 12.53 -9.10
C VAL A 731 -8.26 12.66 -8.69
N ARG A 732 -7.43 11.76 -9.18
CA ARG A 732 -6.02 11.65 -8.85
C ARG A 732 -5.21 11.96 -10.08
N ARG A 733 -4.15 12.75 -9.93
CA ARG A 733 -3.27 13.09 -11.05
C ARG A 733 -1.81 12.94 -10.67
N SER A 734 -1.06 12.30 -11.56
CA SER A 734 0.38 12.13 -11.41
C SER A 734 1.11 13.48 -11.35
N GLU A 735 2.31 13.45 -10.77
CA GLU A 735 3.32 14.44 -11.11
C GLU A 735 3.55 14.52 -12.65
N PRO A 736 3.90 15.70 -13.19
CA PRO A 736 4.28 15.83 -14.60
C PRO A 736 5.62 15.18 -14.91
N TYR A 737 5.67 14.43 -16.01
CA TYR A 737 6.91 13.92 -16.58
C TYR A 737 7.28 14.71 -17.84
N ASP A 738 8.34 15.51 -17.76
CA ASP A 738 8.81 16.34 -18.88
C ASP A 738 9.70 15.51 -19.83
N LEU A 739 9.16 15.21 -21.01
CA LEU A 739 9.81 14.39 -22.04
C LEU A 739 11.07 15.01 -22.64
N LYS A 740 11.37 16.29 -22.36
CA LYS A 740 12.67 16.90 -22.71
C LYS A 740 13.82 16.31 -21.92
N SER A 741 13.56 15.96 -20.65
CA SER A 741 14.58 15.43 -19.75
C SER A 741 14.65 13.90 -19.80
N GLN A 742 15.84 13.34 -19.62
CA GLN A 742 16.02 11.88 -19.51
C GLN A 742 15.21 11.32 -18.35
N ARG A 743 15.27 11.96 -17.17
CA ARG A 743 14.50 11.56 -15.98
C ARG A 743 12.99 11.57 -16.23
N GLY A 744 12.48 12.60 -16.91
CA GLY A 744 11.07 12.68 -17.26
C GLY A 744 10.66 11.60 -18.25
N ARG A 745 11.47 11.27 -19.27
CA ARG A 745 11.18 10.15 -20.17
C ARG A 745 11.19 8.79 -19.46
N ALA A 746 12.11 8.57 -18.52
CA ALA A 746 12.14 7.36 -17.70
C ALA A 746 10.85 7.22 -16.88
N GLY A 747 10.46 8.27 -16.14
CA GLY A 747 9.24 8.27 -15.35
C GLY A 747 7.97 8.13 -16.20
N ALA A 748 7.90 8.79 -17.36
CA ALA A 748 6.79 8.65 -18.31
C ALA A 748 6.64 7.21 -18.80
N LEU A 749 7.75 6.53 -19.11
CA LEU A 749 7.73 5.14 -19.54
C LEU A 749 7.31 4.20 -18.40
N GLN A 750 7.83 4.39 -17.19
CA GLN A 750 7.40 3.63 -16.00
C GLN A 750 5.89 3.78 -15.75
N LEU A 751 5.38 5.00 -15.84
CA LEU A 751 3.94 5.28 -15.70
C LEU A 751 3.12 4.55 -16.76
N CYS A 752 3.56 4.59 -18.03
CA CYS A 752 2.86 3.95 -19.14
C CYS A 752 2.89 2.42 -19.05
N ILE A 753 4.03 1.83 -18.67
CA ILE A 753 4.14 0.38 -18.42
C ILE A 753 3.22 -0.02 -17.28
N GLY A 754 3.28 0.69 -16.15
CA GLY A 754 2.51 0.32 -14.96
C GLY A 754 1.01 0.36 -15.16
N VAL A 755 0.49 1.43 -15.76
CA VAL A 755 -0.96 1.50 -16.07
C VAL A 755 -1.35 0.45 -17.13
N TYR A 756 -0.49 0.19 -18.11
CA TYR A 756 -0.76 -0.84 -19.13
C TYR A 756 -0.81 -2.25 -18.55
N GLU A 757 0.14 -2.61 -17.68
CA GLU A 757 0.17 -3.91 -17.01
C GLU A 757 -0.98 -4.09 -16.02
N HIS A 758 -1.40 -3.01 -15.32
CA HIS A 758 -2.61 -3.01 -14.50
C HIS A 758 -3.84 -3.38 -15.34
N LEU A 759 -4.06 -2.67 -16.46
CA LEU A 759 -5.16 -2.98 -17.38
C LEU A 759 -5.07 -4.40 -17.96
N ARG A 760 -3.87 -4.83 -18.36
CA ARG A 760 -3.66 -6.14 -18.98
C ARG A 760 -3.93 -7.30 -18.02
N SER A 761 -3.66 -7.10 -16.74
CA SER A 761 -3.83 -8.14 -15.72
C SER A 761 -5.30 -8.47 -15.43
N GLY A 762 -6.25 -7.64 -15.89
CA GLY A 762 -7.68 -7.82 -15.63
C GLY A 762 -8.16 -7.30 -14.27
N ARG A 763 -7.23 -6.74 -13.50
CA ARG A 763 -7.41 -6.30 -12.12
C ARG A 763 -7.93 -4.88 -11.96
N ALA A 764 -7.81 -4.08 -13.01
CA ALA A 764 -8.51 -2.80 -13.06
C ALA A 764 -10.03 -3.05 -13.08
N GLU A 765 -10.76 -2.37 -12.21
CA GLU A 765 -12.24 -2.46 -12.14
C GLU A 765 -12.87 -1.75 -13.34
N ILE A 766 -12.77 -2.32 -14.53
CA ILE A 766 -13.30 -1.75 -15.76
C ILE A 766 -14.27 -2.76 -16.35
N GLY A 767 -15.51 -2.36 -16.62
CA GLY A 767 -16.59 -3.28 -16.99
C GLY A 767 -16.27 -4.29 -18.09
N LEU A 768 -15.57 -3.89 -19.16
CA LEU A 768 -15.13 -4.85 -20.19
C LEU A 768 -14.10 -5.87 -19.69
N LEU A 769 -13.19 -5.47 -18.80
CA LEU A 769 -12.22 -6.39 -18.17
C LEU A 769 -12.91 -7.27 -17.13
N GLN A 770 -13.73 -6.69 -16.26
CA GLN A 770 -14.54 -7.42 -15.28
C GLN A 770 -15.33 -8.55 -15.96
N LYS A 771 -16.00 -8.28 -17.09
CA LYS A 771 -16.72 -9.29 -17.87
C LYS A 771 -15.85 -10.41 -18.48
N ILE A 772 -14.56 -10.15 -18.67
CA ILE A 772 -13.59 -11.11 -19.22
C ILE A 772 -12.89 -11.90 -18.10
N PHE A 773 -12.82 -11.38 -16.88
CA PHE A 773 -12.07 -12.01 -15.79
C PHE A 773 -12.98 -12.53 -14.66
N GLU A 774 -14.28 -12.19 -14.66
CA GLU A 774 -15.37 -12.93 -14.00
C GLU A 774 -15.63 -14.29 -14.66
#